data_AF-S6BH20-F1
#
_entry.id   AF-S6BH20-F1
#
_cell.length_a   1.000
_cell.length_b   1.000
_cell.length_c   1.000
_cell.angle_alpha   90.00
_cell.angle_beta   90.00
_cell.angle_gamma   90.00
#
_symmetry.space_group_name_H-M   'P 1'
#
loop_
_entity.id
_entity.type
_entity.pdbx_description
1 polymer ?
#
loop_
_entity_poly.entity_id
_entity_poly.type
_entity_poly.pdbx_seq_one_letter_code
_entity_poly.pdbx_strand_id
1 'polypeptide(L)'
;MQGKPPALANASEGYADAASCLGCHATQAGQWKDSDHGWAMREASGGNVLGNFADARFDEAGVTARFFRQGDDFYVNTEGEDGKPTDFRILYTFGFYPLQQYLVALPRGRLQALTIAWDSRKQEEGGQRWFSLYPGQRFAPNDPLHWTGRYQNWNAMCADCHSTRLMKNYDDKQDSFASTWHEQTVGCQGCHGPGQAHVDWAKQNKSTNATYASAKELGLTVDFKALGSKGLVEQCAFCHSRRQSLGTGQMPGHPQLDQSLPATLRTGFYHADGQIDGEVYEYGSFTQSKMYAAGVACTDCHDPHTTKVRIEGNGLCLQCHNANPPKSRFPSLQAKDYDSKAHHHHEPGTPGAQCVNCHMPTKTYMVVDPRRDHSLRIPRPDLADKTGSPDACTSCHQDKQPAWAAAAIEGWFGKPQRPPHYGENFHAVRNGQGISLSLLGEVLADKGKPAIVRATAAEQLVDLGPPAMSNLQWALKDDSALVRAYAIPGFANMPSAERLKPLLALLDDPSLAVRDETVRALADVPPEQLPAERREAFQALLADYEQRLRGNADLPGGRLNLAVLLSRQGRDGEAMDEYRQALKLDPYFSPARVNLVTLASASQRLDEAEQLLREGLALEKMPVTDHGNLAYMLALLLVERGRAEEALTWMEKAAVALPGHSRIRYNQGLLLSRLNRRDEALAALRSGLEQSPDDPDLLYSLIYLHAVAGEREQAFEYVKRMRLAAPEDPRLQAIEPYWRQ
;
A
#
# COMPACT_ATOMS: atom_id res chain seq x y z
N MET A 1 8.35 -26.85 21.48
CA MET A 1 7.41 -26.36 22.52
C MET A 1 6.22 -25.74 21.79
N GLN A 2 4.99 -26.15 22.10
CA GLN A 2 3.80 -25.61 21.43
C GLN A 2 3.64 -24.12 21.76
N GLY A 3 3.31 -23.30 20.75
CA GLY A 3 3.03 -21.87 20.94
C GLY A 3 1.77 -21.65 21.77
N LYS A 4 1.73 -20.56 22.56
CA LYS A 4 0.50 -20.15 23.23
C LYS A 4 -0.38 -19.39 22.23
N PRO A 5 -1.68 -19.74 22.08
CA PRO A 5 -2.59 -18.96 21.25
C PRO A 5 -2.84 -17.58 21.89
N PRO A 6 -3.36 -16.62 21.11
CA PRO A 6 -3.87 -15.36 21.67
C PRO A 6 -4.94 -15.62 22.74
N ALA A 7 -5.05 -14.71 23.71
CA ALA A 7 -5.98 -14.83 24.82
C ALA A 7 -7.18 -13.88 24.67
N LEU A 8 -8.28 -14.16 25.38
CA LEU A 8 -9.33 -13.17 25.56
C LEU A 8 -8.80 -12.00 26.40
N ALA A 9 -9.23 -10.78 26.07
CA ALA A 9 -8.88 -9.60 26.84
C ALA A 9 -9.38 -9.71 28.30
N ASN A 10 -8.52 -9.37 29.27
CA ASN A 10 -8.83 -9.48 30.70
C ASN A 10 -9.71 -8.34 31.22
N ALA A 11 -9.65 -7.17 30.61
CA ALA A 11 -10.48 -6.01 30.93
C ALA A 11 -11.52 -5.81 29.85
N SER A 12 -12.76 -5.43 30.21
CA SER A 12 -13.83 -5.27 29.24
C SER A 12 -13.67 -4.02 28.37
N GLU A 13 -12.99 -2.96 28.83
CA GLU A 13 -12.84 -1.68 28.10
C GLU A 13 -14.17 -1.12 27.53
N GLY A 14 -15.28 -1.41 28.20
CA GLY A 14 -16.62 -1.04 27.74
C GLY A 14 -17.21 -1.95 26.65
N TYR A 15 -16.51 -3.00 26.22
CA TYR A 15 -17.06 -4.07 25.38
C TYR A 15 -17.93 -5.02 26.21
N ALA A 16 -19.09 -5.34 25.67
CA ALA A 16 -19.98 -6.35 26.23
C ALA A 16 -19.58 -7.75 25.76
N ASP A 17 -20.07 -8.77 26.46
CA ASP A 17 -20.07 -10.15 25.95
C ASP A 17 -20.84 -10.21 24.62
N ALA A 18 -20.24 -10.80 23.59
CA ALA A 18 -20.79 -10.84 22.22
C ALA A 18 -22.18 -11.48 22.16
N ALA A 19 -22.49 -12.44 23.05
CA ALA A 19 -23.80 -13.08 23.09
C ALA A 19 -24.91 -12.14 23.58
N SER A 20 -24.56 -11.03 24.23
CA SER A 20 -25.52 -10.04 24.75
C SER A 20 -26.39 -9.42 23.65
N CYS A 21 -25.87 -9.33 22.42
CA CYS A 21 -26.58 -8.75 21.29
C CYS A 21 -27.66 -9.70 20.74
N LEU A 22 -27.47 -11.02 20.86
CA LEU A 22 -28.27 -12.05 20.18
C LEU A 22 -29.75 -12.03 20.62
N GLY A 23 -30.01 -11.77 21.90
CA GLY A 23 -31.36 -11.80 22.45
C GLY A 23 -32.25 -10.65 21.98
N CYS A 24 -31.67 -9.47 21.74
CA CYS A 24 -32.40 -8.27 21.31
C CYS A 24 -32.36 -8.06 19.79
N HIS A 25 -31.30 -8.53 19.12
CA HIS A 25 -31.06 -8.35 17.67
C HIS A 25 -30.98 -9.68 16.93
N ALA A 26 -31.93 -10.59 17.20
CA ALA A 26 -31.91 -11.96 16.69
C ALA A 26 -31.81 -12.04 15.15
N THR A 27 -32.47 -11.14 14.42
CA THR A 27 -32.42 -11.10 12.95
C THR A 27 -31.02 -10.75 12.44
N GLN A 28 -30.44 -9.65 12.93
CA GLN A 28 -29.11 -9.20 12.53
C GLN A 28 -28.04 -10.22 12.92
N ALA A 29 -28.16 -10.78 14.12
CA ALA A 29 -27.29 -11.86 14.59
C ALA A 29 -27.38 -13.12 13.71
N GLY A 30 -28.60 -13.52 13.33
CA GLY A 30 -28.85 -14.65 12.44
C GLY A 30 -28.30 -14.45 11.03
N GLN A 31 -28.27 -13.21 10.54
CA GLN A 31 -27.64 -12.84 9.26
C GLN A 31 -26.11 -12.84 9.38
N TRP A 32 -25.57 -12.20 10.43
CA TRP A 32 -24.14 -12.04 10.67
C TRP A 32 -23.42 -13.37 10.86
N LYS A 33 -24.00 -14.31 11.62
CA LYS A 33 -23.36 -15.60 11.92
C LYS A 33 -23.03 -16.42 10.65
N ASP A 34 -23.72 -16.19 9.54
CA ASP A 34 -23.50 -16.92 8.28
C ASP A 34 -22.82 -16.05 7.21
N SER A 35 -22.40 -14.84 7.57
CA SER A 35 -21.69 -13.91 6.70
C SER A 35 -20.17 -14.11 6.72
N ASP A 36 -19.47 -13.55 5.74
CA ASP A 36 -18.00 -13.63 5.68
C ASP A 36 -17.34 -12.96 6.89
N HIS A 37 -17.96 -11.92 7.47
CA HIS A 37 -17.50 -11.30 8.71
C HIS A 37 -17.63 -12.23 9.93
N GLY A 38 -18.74 -12.96 10.04
CA GLY A 38 -18.95 -13.95 11.10
C GLY A 38 -18.11 -15.23 10.91
N TRP A 39 -17.58 -15.44 9.71
CA TRP A 39 -16.68 -16.53 9.36
C TRP A 39 -15.20 -16.09 9.19
N ALA A 40 -14.89 -14.82 9.43
CA ALA A 40 -13.56 -14.26 9.19
C ALA A 40 -12.46 -15.06 9.90
N MET A 41 -12.74 -15.54 11.12
CA MET A 41 -11.94 -16.55 11.81
C MET A 41 -12.79 -17.37 12.79
N ARG A 42 -12.54 -18.68 12.89
CA ARG A 42 -13.24 -19.59 13.82
C ARG A 42 -12.31 -20.66 14.36
N GLU A 43 -12.67 -21.26 15.49
CA GLU A 43 -12.00 -22.47 15.98
C GLU A 43 -12.14 -23.62 14.97
N ALA A 44 -11.05 -24.36 14.79
CA ALA A 44 -11.03 -25.55 13.95
C ALA A 44 -11.85 -26.67 14.62
N SER A 45 -13.06 -26.88 14.12
CA SER A 45 -13.99 -27.91 14.57
C SER A 45 -14.71 -28.53 13.38
N GLY A 46 -15.39 -29.67 13.59
CA GLY A 46 -16.08 -30.40 12.53
C GLY A 46 -17.14 -29.59 11.76
N GLY A 47 -17.67 -28.50 12.33
CA GLY A 47 -18.63 -27.61 11.66
C GLY A 47 -17.99 -26.41 10.94
N ASN A 48 -16.71 -26.13 11.18
CA ASN A 48 -16.02 -24.94 10.66
C ASN A 48 -14.95 -25.28 9.60
N VAL A 49 -14.37 -26.49 9.66
CA VAL A 49 -13.34 -26.95 8.73
C VAL A 49 -14.00 -27.47 7.44
N LEU A 50 -13.74 -26.78 6.32
CA LEU A 50 -14.24 -27.14 5.00
C LEU A 50 -13.29 -28.07 4.23
N GLY A 51 -12.01 -28.05 4.58
CA GLY A 51 -10.97 -28.80 3.88
C GLY A 51 -11.01 -30.30 4.10
N ASN A 52 -10.46 -31.04 3.15
CA ASN A 52 -10.33 -32.47 3.26
C ASN A 52 -9.14 -32.86 4.18
N PHE A 53 -9.44 -33.27 5.42
CA PHE A 53 -8.48 -33.82 6.39
C PHE A 53 -8.58 -35.35 6.53
N ALA A 54 -9.05 -36.07 5.50
CA ALA A 54 -9.08 -37.54 5.47
C ALA A 54 -7.76 -38.11 4.90
N ASP A 55 -6.64 -37.81 5.58
CA ASP A 55 -5.27 -38.15 5.14
C ASP A 55 -4.92 -37.62 3.73
N ALA A 56 -5.47 -36.46 3.37
CA ALA A 56 -5.21 -35.81 2.09
C ALA A 56 -3.75 -35.37 1.99
N ARG A 57 -3.17 -35.49 0.79
CA ARG A 57 -1.79 -35.08 0.50
C ARG A 57 -1.77 -33.94 -0.52
N PHE A 58 -0.85 -33.03 -0.31
CA PHE A 58 -0.50 -31.96 -1.24
C PHE A 58 0.98 -32.10 -1.60
N ASP A 59 1.29 -32.01 -2.89
CA ASP A 59 2.67 -32.05 -3.42
C ASP A 59 2.73 -31.18 -4.68
N GLU A 60 3.38 -30.03 -4.57
CA GLU A 60 3.58 -29.10 -5.69
C GLU A 60 4.91 -28.34 -5.49
N ALA A 61 5.74 -28.28 -6.54
CA ALA A 61 7.01 -27.53 -6.54
C ALA A 61 7.96 -27.85 -5.36
N GLY A 62 7.86 -29.05 -4.77
CA GLY A 62 8.65 -29.46 -3.60
C GLY A 62 8.10 -28.97 -2.25
N VAL A 63 6.93 -28.34 -2.23
CA VAL A 63 6.14 -28.10 -1.01
C VAL A 63 5.23 -29.30 -0.81
N THR A 64 5.40 -30.01 0.31
CA THR A 64 4.61 -31.20 0.64
C THR A 64 3.85 -30.99 1.94
N ALA A 65 2.61 -31.47 1.99
CA ALA A 65 1.82 -31.49 3.22
C ALA A 65 0.89 -32.70 3.27
N ARG A 66 0.62 -33.20 4.49
CA ARG A 66 -0.45 -34.17 4.76
C ARG A 66 -1.45 -33.58 5.75
N PHE A 67 -2.72 -33.49 5.37
CA PHE A 67 -3.82 -33.00 6.21
C PHE A 67 -4.62 -34.19 6.76
N PHE A 68 -4.67 -34.32 8.08
CA PHE A 68 -5.27 -35.47 8.74
C PHE A 68 -5.94 -35.11 10.07
N ARG A 69 -6.74 -36.03 10.62
CA ARG A 69 -7.39 -35.87 11.94
C ARG A 69 -6.74 -36.78 12.98
N GLN A 70 -6.71 -36.33 14.23
CA GLN A 70 -6.45 -37.18 15.38
C GLN A 70 -7.56 -36.94 16.42
N GLY A 71 -8.51 -37.86 16.52
CA GLY A 71 -9.74 -37.63 17.28
C GLY A 71 -10.56 -36.48 16.67
N ASP A 72 -10.95 -35.52 17.50
CA ASP A 72 -11.69 -34.32 17.07
C ASP A 72 -10.79 -33.21 16.53
N ASP A 73 -9.48 -33.33 16.70
CA ASP A 73 -8.50 -32.34 16.30
C ASP A 73 -8.01 -32.52 14.85
N PHE A 74 -7.65 -31.40 14.23
CA PHE A 74 -7.15 -31.31 12.85
C PHE A 74 -5.64 -31.02 12.85
N TYR A 75 -4.90 -31.70 11.97
CA TYR A 75 -3.45 -31.61 11.89
C TYR A 75 -2.97 -31.45 10.45
N VAL A 76 -1.82 -30.80 10.30
CA VAL A 76 -1.01 -30.80 9.08
C VAL A 76 0.38 -31.33 9.39
N ASN A 77 0.89 -32.27 8.60
CA ASN A 77 2.31 -32.61 8.57
C ASN A 77 2.96 -31.82 7.45
N THR A 78 3.91 -30.95 7.75
CA THR A 78 4.65 -30.14 6.76
C THR A 78 6.01 -29.70 7.31
N GLU A 79 6.86 -29.13 6.45
CA GLU A 79 8.20 -28.63 6.78
C GLU A 79 8.13 -27.52 7.87
N GLY A 80 8.79 -27.72 9.01
CA GLY A 80 8.87 -26.71 10.09
C GLY A 80 10.00 -25.69 9.90
N GLU A 81 10.22 -24.86 10.93
CA GLU A 81 11.31 -23.86 10.94
C GLU A 81 12.70 -24.48 10.82
N ASP A 82 12.86 -25.76 11.18
CA ASP A 82 14.11 -26.51 11.10
C ASP A 82 14.28 -27.29 9.78
N GLY A 83 13.33 -27.13 8.84
CA GLY A 83 13.33 -27.84 7.57
C GLY A 83 12.85 -29.30 7.65
N LYS A 84 12.29 -29.74 8.79
CA LYS A 84 11.84 -31.13 8.96
C LYS A 84 10.32 -31.24 8.95
N PRO A 85 9.76 -32.31 8.36
CA PRO A 85 8.35 -32.61 8.48
C PRO A 85 7.94 -32.77 9.95
N THR A 86 6.94 -31.99 10.37
CA THR A 86 6.42 -31.97 11.75
C THR A 86 4.90 -31.94 11.72
N ASP A 87 4.26 -32.62 12.68
CA ASP A 87 2.81 -32.56 12.88
C ASP A 87 2.44 -31.28 13.66
N PHE A 88 1.67 -30.41 13.03
CA PHE A 88 1.15 -29.17 13.61
C PHE A 88 -0.35 -29.26 13.78
N ARG A 89 -0.84 -28.97 14.99
CA ARG A 89 -2.27 -28.85 15.25
C ARG A 89 -2.79 -27.56 14.61
N ILE A 90 -3.88 -27.69 13.86
CA ILE A 90 -4.66 -26.57 13.34
C ILE A 90 -5.57 -26.07 14.45
N LEU A 91 -5.43 -24.79 14.81
CA LEU A 91 -6.22 -24.18 15.87
C LEU A 91 -7.44 -23.44 15.33
N TYR A 92 -7.29 -22.80 14.18
CA TYR A 92 -8.32 -21.93 13.61
C TYR A 92 -8.45 -22.11 12.10
N THR A 93 -9.67 -21.90 11.62
CA THR A 93 -9.96 -21.65 10.21
C THR A 93 -9.95 -20.15 9.97
N PHE A 94 -9.40 -19.72 8.84
CA PHE A 94 -9.25 -18.34 8.44
C PHE A 94 -9.85 -18.15 7.04
N GLY A 95 -10.89 -17.34 6.92
CA GLY A 95 -11.69 -17.22 5.70
C GLY A 95 -12.75 -18.33 5.52
N PHE A 96 -13.63 -18.12 4.54
CA PHE A 96 -14.76 -19.00 4.24
C PHE A 96 -14.92 -19.26 2.75
N TYR A 97 -15.24 -18.23 1.96
CA TYR A 97 -15.41 -18.30 0.52
C TYR A 97 -14.64 -17.13 -0.15
N PRO A 98 -13.94 -17.35 -1.28
CA PRO A 98 -13.82 -18.60 -2.05
C PRO A 98 -12.73 -19.55 -1.56
N LEU A 99 -12.02 -19.21 -0.48
CA LEU A 99 -10.98 -20.07 0.07
C LEU A 99 -10.95 -20.01 1.60
N GLN A 100 -10.46 -21.09 2.21
CA GLN A 100 -10.22 -21.21 3.64
C GLN A 100 -8.76 -21.59 3.89
N GLN A 101 -8.03 -20.78 4.64
CA GLN A 101 -6.72 -21.09 5.19
C GLN A 101 -6.85 -21.61 6.63
N TYR A 102 -5.74 -22.10 7.15
CA TYR A 102 -5.67 -22.71 8.47
C TYR A 102 -4.50 -22.14 9.27
N LEU A 103 -4.72 -21.94 10.57
CA LEU A 103 -3.75 -21.29 11.44
C LEU A 103 -3.10 -22.27 12.42
N VAL A 104 -1.79 -22.14 12.56
CA VAL A 104 -0.93 -22.95 13.44
C VAL A 104 -0.21 -22.06 14.44
N ALA A 105 -0.20 -22.43 15.72
CA ALA A 105 0.57 -21.71 16.74
C ALA A 105 2.04 -22.17 16.77
N LEU A 106 2.95 -21.20 16.65
CA LEU A 106 4.39 -21.35 16.81
C LEU A 106 4.89 -20.66 18.09
N PRO A 107 6.13 -20.94 18.55
CA PRO A 107 6.73 -20.24 19.68
C PRO A 107 6.72 -18.71 19.53
N ARG A 108 6.84 -18.02 20.68
CA ARG A 108 6.81 -16.55 20.81
C ARG A 108 5.45 -15.92 20.45
N GLY A 109 4.36 -16.66 20.66
CA GLY A 109 2.98 -16.18 20.46
C GLY A 109 2.59 -15.95 19.00
N ARG A 110 3.38 -16.49 18.05
CA ARG A 110 3.12 -16.36 16.61
C ARG A 110 2.02 -17.32 16.20
N LEU A 111 0.93 -16.79 15.68
CA LEU A 111 -0.06 -17.54 14.92
C LEU A 111 0.30 -17.42 13.44
N GLN A 112 0.47 -18.53 12.74
CA GLN A 112 0.90 -18.58 11.34
C GLN A 112 -0.20 -19.09 10.44
N ALA A 113 -0.43 -18.42 9.33
CA ALA A 113 -1.29 -18.90 8.25
C ALA A 113 -0.50 -19.85 7.34
N LEU A 114 -1.09 -21.00 7.00
CA LEU A 114 -0.52 -21.87 5.99
C LEU A 114 -0.59 -21.21 4.61
N THR A 115 0.45 -21.43 3.80
CA THR A 115 0.48 -21.03 2.38
C THR A 115 -0.29 -21.98 1.46
N ILE A 116 -0.73 -23.11 2.00
CA ILE A 116 -1.65 -24.04 1.34
C ILE A 116 -3.05 -23.76 1.88
N ALA A 117 -3.98 -23.47 0.97
CA ALA A 117 -5.36 -23.14 1.27
C ALA A 117 -6.31 -24.20 0.67
N TRP A 118 -7.52 -24.26 1.22
CA TRP A 118 -8.63 -25.02 0.65
C TRP A 118 -9.46 -24.11 -0.24
N ASP A 119 -9.66 -24.52 -1.48
CA ASP A 119 -10.57 -23.87 -2.43
C ASP A 119 -12.01 -24.30 -2.07
N SER A 120 -12.76 -23.42 -1.42
CA SER A 120 -14.10 -23.75 -0.91
C SER A 120 -15.21 -23.54 -1.93
N ARG A 121 -14.86 -23.07 -3.14
CA ARG A 121 -15.77 -23.00 -4.29
C ARG A 121 -16.31 -24.38 -4.64
N LYS A 122 -17.39 -24.40 -5.40
CA LYS A 122 -18.01 -25.67 -5.78
C LYS A 122 -17.11 -26.45 -6.74
N GLN A 123 -17.30 -27.77 -6.81
CA GLN A 123 -16.48 -28.61 -7.67
C GLN A 123 -16.63 -28.24 -9.16
N GLU A 124 -17.83 -27.84 -9.58
CA GLU A 124 -18.11 -27.34 -10.94
C GLU A 124 -17.38 -26.04 -11.29
N GLU A 125 -16.91 -25.28 -10.29
CA GLU A 125 -16.12 -24.05 -10.45
C GLU A 125 -14.60 -24.35 -10.37
N GLY A 126 -14.22 -25.63 -10.28
CA GLY A 126 -12.84 -26.07 -10.09
C GLY A 126 -12.36 -26.01 -8.63
N GLY A 127 -13.29 -25.88 -7.67
CA GLY A 127 -13.00 -25.87 -6.24
C GLY A 127 -12.97 -27.26 -5.59
N GLN A 128 -13.13 -27.29 -4.27
CA GLN A 128 -13.03 -28.48 -3.42
C GLN A 128 -11.66 -29.18 -3.50
N ARG A 129 -10.58 -28.40 -3.43
CA ARG A 129 -9.20 -28.90 -3.53
C ARG A 129 -8.22 -28.09 -2.69
N TRP A 130 -7.12 -28.73 -2.31
CA TRP A 130 -5.95 -28.05 -1.76
C TRP A 130 -5.17 -27.36 -2.88
N PHE A 131 -4.69 -26.14 -2.63
CA PHE A 131 -3.88 -25.39 -3.58
C PHE A 131 -2.85 -24.51 -2.86
N SER A 132 -1.73 -24.22 -3.54
CA SER A 132 -0.75 -23.25 -3.07
C SER A 132 -1.19 -21.82 -3.37
N LEU A 133 -1.04 -20.92 -2.41
CA LEU A 133 -1.16 -19.47 -2.62
C LEU A 133 0.02 -18.89 -3.42
N TYR A 134 1.08 -19.68 -3.60
CA TYR A 134 2.22 -19.37 -4.45
C TYR A 134 2.45 -20.50 -5.47
N PRO A 135 1.59 -20.64 -6.50
CA PRO A 135 1.67 -21.73 -7.45
C PRO A 135 3.05 -21.80 -8.12
N GLY A 136 3.60 -23.01 -8.21
CA GLY A 136 4.90 -23.28 -8.84
C GLY A 136 6.11 -22.74 -8.06
N GLN A 137 5.94 -22.25 -6.83
CA GLN A 137 7.02 -21.67 -6.04
C GLN A 137 7.24 -22.41 -4.72
N ARG A 138 8.50 -22.48 -4.29
CA ARG A 138 8.92 -22.98 -2.98
C ARG A 138 9.80 -21.96 -2.27
N PHE A 139 9.51 -21.77 -0.99
CA PHE A 139 10.30 -20.95 -0.07
C PHE A 139 10.99 -21.86 0.93
N ALA A 140 12.26 -21.60 1.23
CA ALA A 140 12.99 -22.34 2.26
C ALA A 140 12.59 -21.86 3.66
N PRO A 141 12.81 -22.62 4.74
CA PRO A 141 12.39 -22.22 6.10
C PRO A 141 12.91 -20.86 6.60
N ASN A 142 14.04 -20.39 6.06
CA ASN A 142 14.64 -19.08 6.37
C ASN A 142 14.16 -17.95 5.44
N ASP A 143 13.32 -18.24 4.47
CA ASP A 143 12.74 -17.27 3.54
C ASP A 143 11.51 -16.62 4.19
N PRO A 144 11.38 -15.28 4.15
CA PRO A 144 10.29 -14.56 4.82
C PRO A 144 8.90 -14.91 4.27
N LEU A 145 8.80 -15.49 3.06
CA LEU A 145 7.55 -15.95 2.44
C LEU A 145 7.19 -17.42 2.75
N HIS A 146 8.07 -18.18 3.40
CA HIS A 146 7.73 -19.51 3.91
C HIS A 146 6.55 -19.43 4.89
N TRP A 147 5.77 -20.52 5.06
CA TRP A 147 4.60 -20.50 5.95
C TRP A 147 4.95 -20.23 7.42
N THR A 148 6.20 -20.50 7.83
CA THR A 148 6.73 -20.12 9.15
C THR A 148 7.39 -18.73 9.17
N GLY A 149 7.51 -18.09 8.00
CA GLY A 149 8.15 -16.79 7.79
C GLY A 149 7.33 -15.62 8.31
N ARG A 150 7.88 -14.41 8.15
CA ARG A 150 7.29 -13.20 8.73
C ARG A 150 5.98 -12.80 8.05
N TYR A 151 5.89 -12.94 6.72
CA TYR A 151 4.74 -12.46 5.96
C TYR A 151 3.51 -13.37 6.03
N GLN A 152 3.61 -14.50 6.73
CA GLN A 152 2.50 -15.41 7.01
C GLN A 152 2.00 -15.30 8.45
N ASN A 153 2.57 -14.38 9.24
CA ASN A 153 2.19 -14.17 10.62
C ASN A 153 0.85 -13.44 10.72
N TRP A 154 -0.15 -14.17 11.20
CA TRP A 154 -1.51 -13.67 11.36
C TRP A 154 -1.58 -12.46 12.30
N ASN A 155 -0.84 -12.47 13.42
CA ASN A 155 -0.84 -11.36 14.38
C ASN A 155 -0.46 -10.03 13.70
N ALA A 156 0.56 -10.07 12.84
CA ALA A 156 1.10 -8.89 12.17
C ALA A 156 0.31 -8.48 10.92
N MET A 157 -0.14 -9.46 10.13
CA MET A 157 -0.65 -9.23 8.78
C MET A 157 -2.18 -9.22 8.68
N CYS A 158 -2.88 -9.94 9.56
CA CYS A 158 -4.29 -10.30 9.35
C CYS A 158 -5.19 -9.90 10.52
N ALA A 159 -4.66 -9.97 11.74
CA ALA A 159 -5.44 -9.95 12.96
C ALA A 159 -6.30 -8.69 13.14
N ASP A 160 -5.77 -7.51 12.78
CA ASP A 160 -6.49 -6.23 12.88
C ASP A 160 -7.78 -6.20 12.03
N CYS A 161 -7.84 -6.97 10.94
CA CYS A 161 -9.02 -7.04 10.07
C CYS A 161 -9.94 -8.25 10.35
N HIS A 162 -9.45 -9.26 11.06
CA HIS A 162 -10.13 -10.55 11.24
C HIS A 162 -10.49 -10.85 12.70
N SER A 163 -10.40 -9.86 13.57
CA SER A 163 -10.81 -9.94 14.97
C SER A 163 -11.37 -8.60 15.43
N THR A 164 -12.01 -8.59 16.60
CA THR A 164 -12.55 -7.35 17.19
C THR A 164 -11.70 -6.93 18.36
N ARG A 165 -11.26 -5.66 18.33
CA ARG A 165 -10.43 -5.05 19.38
C ARG A 165 -9.19 -5.89 19.69
N LEU A 166 -8.38 -6.15 18.66
CA LEU A 166 -7.08 -6.76 18.83
C LEU A 166 -6.14 -5.80 19.57
N MET A 167 -5.39 -6.34 20.53
CA MET A 167 -4.16 -5.77 21.04
C MET A 167 -3.03 -6.75 20.75
N LYS A 168 -2.08 -6.37 19.90
CA LYS A 168 -0.96 -7.25 19.54
C LYS A 168 -0.08 -7.59 20.74
N ASN A 169 0.11 -6.63 21.65
CA ASN A 169 1.06 -6.67 22.77
C ASN A 169 2.42 -7.22 22.30
N TYR A 170 2.95 -6.61 21.24
CA TYR A 170 4.21 -7.01 20.65
C TYR A 170 5.38 -6.42 21.45
N ASP A 171 6.35 -7.28 21.76
CA ASP A 171 7.63 -6.90 22.36
C ASP A 171 8.70 -6.89 21.27
N ASP A 172 9.19 -5.70 20.93
CA ASP A 172 10.16 -5.45 19.87
C ASP A 172 11.55 -6.05 20.17
N LYS A 173 11.92 -6.17 21.44
CA LYS A 173 13.20 -6.74 21.90
C LYS A 173 13.20 -8.26 21.87
N GLN A 174 12.09 -8.86 22.30
CA GLN A 174 11.93 -10.32 22.33
C GLN A 174 11.44 -10.90 20.99
N ASP A 175 10.93 -10.03 20.11
CA ASP A 175 10.23 -10.43 18.88
C ASP A 175 9.17 -11.49 19.21
N SER A 176 8.21 -11.07 20.03
CA SER A 176 7.17 -11.95 20.55
C SER A 176 5.83 -11.24 20.69
N PHE A 177 4.75 -12.01 20.61
CA PHE A 177 3.39 -11.52 20.75
C PHE A 177 2.75 -12.06 22.03
N ALA A 178 2.01 -11.20 22.72
CA ALA A 178 1.08 -11.59 23.78
C ALA A 178 -0.34 -11.13 23.42
N SER A 179 -0.77 -11.45 22.19
CA SER A 179 -1.96 -10.84 21.60
C SER A 179 -3.23 -11.19 22.38
N THR A 180 -4.11 -10.21 22.50
CA THR A 180 -5.45 -10.36 23.06
C THR A 180 -6.51 -9.81 22.12
N TRP A 181 -7.72 -10.35 22.18
CA TRP A 181 -8.90 -9.81 21.45
C TRP A 181 -10.14 -9.86 22.35
N HIS A 182 -11.17 -9.10 21.98
CA HIS A 182 -12.50 -9.23 22.60
C HIS A 182 -13.37 -10.25 21.89
N GLU A 183 -13.31 -10.27 20.55
CA GLU A 183 -14.01 -11.28 19.76
C GLU A 183 -13.04 -11.82 18.71
N GLN A 184 -13.07 -13.15 18.53
CA GLN A 184 -12.16 -13.86 17.65
C GLN A 184 -12.45 -13.61 16.16
N THR A 185 -13.53 -12.91 15.82
CA THR A 185 -13.95 -12.62 14.45
C THR A 185 -14.30 -11.14 14.31
N VAL A 186 -14.73 -10.72 13.13
CA VAL A 186 -15.33 -9.39 12.92
C VAL A 186 -16.74 -9.37 13.54
N GLY A 187 -16.79 -8.99 14.81
CA GLY A 187 -18.00 -8.96 15.64
C GLY A 187 -18.74 -7.65 15.56
N CYS A 188 -19.92 -7.59 16.18
CA CYS A 188 -20.80 -6.41 16.14
C CYS A 188 -20.06 -5.14 16.63
N GLN A 189 -19.27 -5.28 17.69
CA GLN A 189 -18.58 -4.17 18.34
C GLN A 189 -17.38 -3.65 17.54
N GLY A 190 -16.92 -4.39 16.52
CA GLY A 190 -15.92 -3.89 15.57
C GLY A 190 -16.45 -2.78 14.65
N CYS A 191 -17.76 -2.73 14.43
CA CYS A 191 -18.41 -1.66 13.65
C CYS A 191 -19.20 -0.69 14.53
N HIS A 192 -19.85 -1.19 15.57
CA HIS A 192 -20.71 -0.41 16.47
C HIS A 192 -19.98 0.18 17.68
N GLY A 193 -18.72 -0.22 17.89
CA GLY A 193 -17.92 0.15 19.06
C GLY A 193 -18.30 -0.59 20.34
N PRO A 194 -17.66 -0.25 21.47
CA PRO A 194 -17.89 -0.88 22.77
C PRO A 194 -19.37 -0.80 23.20
N GLY A 195 -20.01 -1.95 23.45
CA GLY A 195 -21.46 -2.06 23.63
C GLY A 195 -21.97 -2.14 25.07
N GLN A 196 -21.12 -2.18 26.10
CA GLN A 196 -21.53 -2.44 27.48
C GLN A 196 -22.49 -1.38 28.02
N ALA A 197 -22.20 -0.10 27.77
CA ALA A 197 -23.08 1.00 28.18
C ALA A 197 -24.46 0.89 27.52
N HIS A 198 -24.52 0.43 26.27
CA HIS A 198 -25.76 0.17 25.57
C HIS A 198 -26.55 -1.01 26.15
N VAL A 199 -25.86 -2.11 26.47
CA VAL A 199 -26.49 -3.27 27.12
C VAL A 199 -27.07 -2.88 28.48
N ASP A 200 -26.36 -2.08 29.27
CA ASP A 200 -26.82 -1.62 30.58
C ASP A 200 -28.01 -0.65 30.45
N TRP A 201 -27.95 0.26 29.48
CA TRP A 201 -29.10 1.11 29.13
C TRP A 201 -30.32 0.27 28.73
N ALA A 202 -30.15 -0.71 27.85
CA ALA A 202 -31.25 -1.55 27.35
C ALA A 202 -31.87 -2.39 28.47
N LYS A 203 -31.06 -2.88 29.42
CA LYS A 203 -31.55 -3.61 30.60
C LYS A 203 -32.41 -2.76 31.52
N GLN A 204 -32.13 -1.46 31.61
CA GLN A 204 -32.89 -0.50 32.42
C GLN A 204 -34.16 -0.01 31.71
N ASN A 205 -34.21 -0.08 30.37
CA ASN A 205 -35.28 0.50 29.54
C ASN A 205 -36.09 -0.54 28.74
N LYS A 206 -36.15 -1.80 29.21
CA LYS A 206 -36.72 -2.99 28.53
C LYS A 206 -38.16 -2.87 27.98
N SER A 207 -38.90 -1.80 28.28
CA SER A 207 -40.34 -1.69 27.99
C SER A 207 -40.79 -0.33 27.43
N THR A 208 -39.87 0.56 27.07
CA THR A 208 -40.25 1.88 26.55
C THR A 208 -40.08 1.95 25.03
N ASN A 209 -41.12 2.37 24.31
CA ASN A 209 -41.00 3.00 22.98
C ASN A 209 -40.31 4.38 23.14
N ALA A 210 -39.15 4.42 23.79
CA ALA A 210 -38.42 5.63 24.05
C ALA A 210 -37.87 6.15 22.72
N THR A 211 -38.33 7.33 22.31
CA THR A 211 -37.71 8.09 21.24
C THR A 211 -36.40 8.67 21.77
N TYR A 212 -35.29 8.33 21.13
CA TYR A 212 -33.97 8.85 21.46
C TYR A 212 -33.51 9.85 20.39
N ALA A 213 -32.82 10.91 20.81
CA ALA A 213 -32.34 11.95 19.91
C ALA A 213 -30.99 11.61 19.28
N SER A 214 -30.18 10.75 19.93
CA SER A 214 -28.85 10.35 19.44
C SER A 214 -28.45 8.94 19.88
N ALA A 215 -27.47 8.34 19.20
CA ALA A 215 -26.92 7.05 19.60
C ALA A 215 -26.25 7.11 21.00
N LYS A 216 -25.70 8.26 21.37
CA LYS A 216 -25.05 8.48 22.68
C LYS A 216 -26.02 8.32 23.86
N GLU A 217 -27.28 8.75 23.71
CA GLU A 217 -28.31 8.56 24.75
C GLU A 217 -28.62 7.08 25.02
N LEU A 218 -28.35 6.23 24.03
CA LEU A 218 -28.50 4.79 24.13
C LEU A 218 -27.24 4.10 24.66
N GLY A 219 -26.18 4.84 24.99
CA GLY A 219 -24.89 4.26 25.36
C GLY A 219 -24.11 3.64 24.19
N LEU A 220 -24.45 3.97 22.93
CA LEU A 220 -23.66 3.58 21.75
C LEU A 220 -22.60 4.63 21.46
N THR A 221 -21.39 4.18 21.10
CA THR A 221 -20.27 5.06 20.77
C THR A 221 -20.27 5.51 19.31
N VAL A 222 -20.85 4.69 18.42
CA VAL A 222 -20.92 4.98 16.97
C VAL A 222 -22.31 5.46 16.59
N ASP A 223 -22.39 6.68 16.06
CA ASP A 223 -23.61 7.26 15.49
C ASP A 223 -23.49 7.35 13.96
N PHE A 224 -23.95 6.32 13.25
CA PHE A 224 -23.89 6.26 11.79
C PHE A 224 -24.67 7.40 11.10
N LYS A 225 -25.68 7.98 11.76
CA LYS A 225 -26.42 9.11 11.21
C LYS A 225 -25.56 10.38 11.27
N ALA A 226 -24.87 10.61 12.39
CA ALA A 226 -23.97 11.75 12.56
C ALA A 226 -22.72 11.65 11.68
N LEU A 227 -22.19 10.44 11.46
CA LEU A 227 -21.04 10.19 10.58
C LEU A 227 -21.31 10.55 9.11
N GLY A 228 -22.58 10.44 8.68
CA GLY A 228 -22.94 10.59 7.27
C GLY A 228 -22.30 9.53 6.37
N SER A 229 -22.42 9.70 5.05
CA SER A 229 -21.96 8.70 4.08
C SER A 229 -20.45 8.50 4.08
N LYS A 230 -19.67 9.59 4.14
CA LYS A 230 -18.21 9.51 4.13
C LYS A 230 -17.66 8.89 5.42
N GLY A 231 -18.17 9.31 6.58
CA GLY A 231 -17.78 8.70 7.85
C GLY A 231 -18.14 7.22 7.90
N LEU A 232 -19.30 6.81 7.35
CA LEU A 232 -19.66 5.39 7.23
C LEU A 232 -18.64 4.61 6.37
N VAL A 233 -18.22 5.15 5.23
CA VAL A 233 -17.20 4.52 4.38
C VAL A 233 -15.88 4.34 5.15
N GLU A 234 -15.49 5.32 5.96
CA GLU A 234 -14.29 5.23 6.80
C GLU A 234 -14.36 4.12 7.86
N GLN A 235 -15.55 3.80 8.37
CA GLN A 235 -15.75 2.65 9.28
C GLN A 235 -15.39 1.33 8.60
N CYS A 236 -15.68 1.19 7.31
CA CYS A 236 -15.30 0.02 6.52
C CYS A 236 -13.83 0.08 6.08
N ALA A 237 -13.30 1.29 5.89
CA ALA A 237 -11.97 1.53 5.34
C ALA A 237 -10.84 1.01 6.22
N PHE A 238 -11.04 0.88 7.53
CA PHE A 238 -10.04 0.27 8.40
C PHE A 238 -9.65 -1.10 7.85
N CYS A 239 -10.60 -1.98 7.59
CA CYS A 239 -10.29 -3.32 7.09
C CYS A 239 -10.18 -3.38 5.56
N HIS A 240 -11.07 -2.69 4.83
CA HIS A 240 -11.16 -2.75 3.37
C HIS A 240 -10.24 -1.73 2.67
N SER A 241 -9.00 -1.61 3.15
CA SER A 241 -7.96 -0.81 2.51
C SER A 241 -6.56 -1.39 2.72
N ARG A 242 -5.71 -1.23 1.69
CA ARG A 242 -4.26 -1.31 1.89
C ARG A 242 -3.80 -0.06 2.63
N ARG A 243 -3.17 -0.24 3.79
CA ARG A 243 -2.86 0.85 4.71
C ARG A 243 -1.62 0.59 5.54
N GLN A 244 -1.10 1.64 6.13
CA GLN A 244 -0.15 1.61 7.25
C GLN A 244 -0.93 1.85 8.55
N SER A 245 -0.74 0.99 9.56
CA SER A 245 -1.30 1.22 10.91
C SER A 245 -0.61 2.38 11.61
N LEU A 246 -1.37 3.21 12.33
CA LEU A 246 -0.82 4.22 13.24
C LEU A 246 -0.57 3.66 14.65
N GLY A 247 -0.88 2.39 14.92
CA GLY A 247 -0.61 1.76 16.22
C GLY A 247 -1.61 2.10 17.33
N THR A 248 -2.75 2.63 16.95
CA THR A 248 -3.90 2.86 17.84
C THR A 248 -4.85 1.65 17.90
N GLY A 249 -4.75 0.73 16.95
CA GLY A 249 -5.70 -0.36 16.77
C GLY A 249 -7.00 0.11 16.12
N GLN A 250 -8.03 -0.74 16.16
CA GLN A 250 -9.35 -0.41 15.63
C GLN A 250 -10.06 0.61 16.53
N MET A 251 -10.55 1.70 15.96
CA MET A 251 -11.27 2.76 16.68
C MET A 251 -12.64 3.05 16.02
N PRO A 252 -13.67 2.23 16.29
CA PRO A 252 -14.98 2.41 15.67
C PRO A 252 -15.57 3.78 15.99
N GLY A 253 -15.89 4.54 14.95
CA GLY A 253 -16.52 5.86 15.04
C GLY A 253 -15.52 7.01 14.85
N HIS A 254 -14.23 6.69 14.74
CA HIS A 254 -13.18 7.66 14.47
C HIS A 254 -12.86 7.74 12.97
N PRO A 255 -12.38 8.91 12.50
CA PRO A 255 -11.87 9.06 11.14
C PRO A 255 -10.79 8.03 10.80
N GLN A 256 -10.74 7.63 9.52
CA GLN A 256 -9.75 6.65 9.05
C GLN A 256 -8.30 7.05 9.37
N LEU A 257 -8.00 8.35 9.26
CA LEU A 257 -6.66 8.91 9.50
C LEU A 257 -6.27 9.05 10.96
N ASP A 258 -7.15 8.69 11.90
CA ASP A 258 -6.79 8.55 13.31
C ASP A 258 -6.27 7.14 13.65
N GLN A 259 -6.52 6.18 12.76
CA GLN A 259 -6.18 4.77 12.96
C GLN A 259 -5.18 4.23 11.94
N SER A 260 -5.18 4.76 10.71
CA SER A 260 -4.31 4.27 9.65
C SER A 260 -4.16 5.26 8.49
N LEU A 261 -3.03 5.19 7.80
CA LEU A 261 -2.77 5.95 6.58
C LEU A 261 -2.98 5.04 5.34
N PRO A 262 -3.98 5.28 4.49
CA PRO A 262 -4.25 4.44 3.32
C PRO A 262 -3.18 4.63 2.24
N ALA A 263 -2.82 3.56 1.54
CA ALA A 263 -1.88 3.61 0.43
C ALA A 263 -2.43 4.46 -0.73
N THR A 264 -1.60 5.34 -1.26
CA THR A 264 -1.80 6.15 -2.46
C THR A 264 -1.85 5.31 -3.74
N LEU A 265 -2.14 5.96 -4.88
CA LEU A 265 -2.17 5.34 -6.22
C LEU A 265 -0.76 5.09 -6.78
N ARG A 266 0.12 4.53 -5.94
CA ARG A 266 1.51 4.20 -6.29
C ARG A 266 1.59 2.93 -7.14
N THR A 267 2.68 2.80 -7.90
CA THR A 267 2.97 1.65 -8.76
C THR A 267 2.99 0.34 -7.96
N GLY A 268 2.51 -0.76 -8.57
CA GLY A 268 2.38 -2.07 -7.94
C GLY A 268 1.11 -2.23 -7.08
N PHE A 269 0.44 -1.14 -6.73
CA PHE A 269 -0.87 -1.15 -6.07
C PHE A 269 -1.99 -0.68 -7.00
N TYR A 270 -1.73 0.32 -7.84
CA TYR A 270 -2.70 0.84 -8.79
C TYR A 270 -2.09 1.09 -10.17
N HIS A 271 -2.89 0.84 -11.20
CA HIS A 271 -2.63 1.32 -12.56
C HIS A 271 -2.59 2.86 -12.58
N ALA A 272 -2.03 3.45 -13.64
CA ALA A 272 -1.83 4.90 -13.69
C ALA A 272 -3.16 5.66 -13.65
N ASP A 273 -4.22 5.08 -14.23
CA ASP A 273 -5.57 5.63 -14.13
C ASP A 273 -6.25 5.39 -12.77
N GLY A 274 -5.62 4.68 -11.84
CA GLY A 274 -6.15 4.42 -10.51
C GLY A 274 -7.02 3.17 -10.37
N GLN A 275 -7.15 2.35 -11.43
CA GLN A 275 -7.70 0.99 -11.31
C GLN A 275 -6.82 0.12 -10.40
N ILE A 276 -7.43 -0.84 -9.70
CA ILE A 276 -6.71 -1.79 -8.83
C ILE A 276 -5.68 -2.62 -9.61
N ASP A 277 -4.48 -2.78 -9.04
CA ASP A 277 -3.41 -3.63 -9.57
C ASP A 277 -2.91 -4.61 -8.50
N GLY A 278 -2.47 -4.10 -7.35
CA GLY A 278 -2.15 -4.91 -6.17
C GLY A 278 -3.38 -5.24 -5.32
N GLU A 279 -3.20 -6.01 -4.25
CA GLU A 279 -4.28 -6.29 -3.29
C GLU A 279 -4.57 -5.06 -2.44
N VAL A 280 -5.38 -4.15 -2.98
CA VAL A 280 -5.68 -2.84 -2.40
C VAL A 280 -7.06 -2.73 -1.76
N TYR A 281 -7.87 -3.79 -1.91
CA TYR A 281 -9.27 -3.84 -1.48
C TYR A 281 -10.06 -2.69 -2.15
N GLU A 282 -11.05 -2.11 -1.45
CA GLU A 282 -12.08 -1.30 -2.11
C GLU A 282 -12.01 0.20 -1.81
N TYR A 283 -11.46 0.61 -0.67
CA TYR A 283 -11.50 2.01 -0.24
C TYR A 283 -10.82 2.97 -1.23
N GLY A 284 -9.60 2.65 -1.66
CA GLY A 284 -8.83 3.54 -2.52
C GLY A 284 -9.45 3.69 -3.92
N SER A 285 -10.03 2.63 -4.49
CA SER A 285 -10.77 2.70 -5.75
C SER A 285 -12.13 3.41 -5.57
N PHE A 286 -12.88 3.11 -4.51
CA PHE A 286 -14.18 3.73 -4.24
C PHE A 286 -14.11 5.25 -4.00
N THR A 287 -13.10 5.72 -3.26
CA THR A 287 -12.93 7.17 -2.98
C THR A 287 -12.59 7.99 -4.23
N GLN A 288 -12.20 7.35 -5.34
CA GLN A 288 -12.02 7.99 -6.64
C GLN A 288 -13.33 8.15 -7.42
N SER A 289 -14.40 7.45 -7.02
CA SER A 289 -15.64 7.38 -7.78
C SER A 289 -16.50 8.64 -7.66
N LYS A 290 -17.31 8.91 -8.69
CA LYS A 290 -18.36 9.94 -8.63
C LYS A 290 -19.43 9.62 -7.59
N MET A 291 -19.65 8.33 -7.31
CA MET A 291 -20.64 7.86 -6.34
C MET A 291 -20.22 8.25 -4.91
N TYR A 292 -18.96 8.03 -4.55
CA TYR A 292 -18.42 8.51 -3.28
C TYR A 292 -18.52 10.03 -3.14
N ALA A 293 -18.16 10.77 -4.19
CA ALA A 293 -18.28 12.24 -4.22
C ALA A 293 -19.73 12.72 -4.03
N ALA A 294 -20.71 11.97 -4.57
CA ALA A 294 -22.14 12.26 -4.44
C ALA A 294 -22.75 11.78 -3.10
N GLY A 295 -21.97 11.15 -2.22
CA GLY A 295 -22.43 10.69 -0.92
C GLY A 295 -23.14 9.33 -0.93
N VAL A 296 -22.83 8.47 -1.90
CA VAL A 296 -23.12 7.03 -1.82
C VAL A 296 -22.14 6.39 -0.83
N ALA A 297 -22.65 5.51 0.03
CA ALA A 297 -21.87 4.75 1.00
C ALA A 297 -21.92 3.24 0.73
N CYS A 298 -21.05 2.47 1.37
CA CYS A 298 -21.00 1.02 1.22
C CYS A 298 -22.36 0.34 1.44
N THR A 299 -23.13 0.82 2.43
CA THR A 299 -24.44 0.27 2.80
C THR A 299 -25.58 0.63 1.85
N ASP A 300 -25.36 1.48 0.84
CA ASP A 300 -26.33 1.67 -0.26
C ASP A 300 -26.32 0.45 -1.21
N CYS A 301 -25.19 -0.28 -1.27
CA CYS A 301 -25.01 -1.45 -2.13
C CYS A 301 -24.93 -2.76 -1.34
N HIS A 302 -24.34 -2.75 -0.15
CA HIS A 302 -24.13 -3.94 0.67
C HIS A 302 -25.05 -3.95 1.89
N ASP A 303 -25.48 -5.14 2.29
CA ASP A 303 -26.02 -5.37 3.61
C ASP A 303 -24.88 -5.76 4.58
N PRO A 304 -24.62 -4.96 5.62
CA PRO A 304 -23.45 -5.15 6.47
C PRO A 304 -23.54 -6.39 7.37
N HIS A 305 -24.73 -6.96 7.58
CA HIS A 305 -24.91 -8.16 8.40
C HIS A 305 -24.83 -9.43 7.57
N THR A 306 -25.27 -9.41 6.30
CA THR A 306 -25.13 -10.59 5.45
C THR A 306 -23.83 -10.62 4.64
N THR A 307 -23.11 -9.49 4.58
CA THR A 307 -21.97 -9.19 3.67
C THR A 307 -22.29 -9.31 2.17
N LYS A 308 -23.56 -9.54 1.81
CA LYS A 308 -24.02 -9.65 0.43
C LYS A 308 -24.45 -8.29 -0.13
N VAL A 309 -24.54 -8.22 -1.45
CA VAL A 309 -25.21 -7.10 -2.12
C VAL A 309 -26.70 -7.10 -1.78
N ARG A 310 -27.29 -5.91 -1.68
CA ARG A 310 -28.72 -5.74 -1.37
C ARG A 310 -29.64 -6.31 -2.44
N ILE A 311 -29.20 -6.23 -3.70
CA ILE A 311 -29.93 -6.70 -4.87
C ILE A 311 -28.92 -7.39 -5.79
N GLU A 312 -29.24 -8.59 -6.26
CA GLU A 312 -28.39 -9.33 -7.19
C GLU A 312 -28.48 -8.78 -8.62
N GLY A 313 -27.41 -8.95 -9.39
CA GLY A 313 -27.33 -8.52 -10.79
C GLY A 313 -27.48 -7.00 -10.97
N ASN A 314 -27.97 -6.61 -12.15
CA ASN A 314 -28.11 -5.20 -12.54
C ASN A 314 -29.05 -4.40 -11.63
N GLY A 315 -30.00 -5.07 -10.96
CA GLY A 315 -30.92 -4.44 -10.03
C GLY A 315 -30.23 -3.58 -8.97
N LEU A 316 -29.00 -3.94 -8.57
CA LEU A 316 -28.16 -3.15 -7.66
C LEU A 316 -27.91 -1.72 -8.17
N CYS A 317 -27.49 -1.61 -9.44
CA CYS A 317 -27.17 -0.35 -10.10
C CYS A 317 -28.45 0.42 -10.45
N LEU A 318 -29.49 -0.31 -10.86
CA LEU A 318 -30.78 0.23 -11.28
C LEU A 318 -31.59 0.83 -10.12
N GLN A 319 -31.16 0.67 -8.85
CA GLN A 319 -31.73 1.44 -7.74
C GLN A 319 -31.67 2.96 -7.98
N CYS A 320 -30.61 3.42 -8.67
CA CYS A 320 -30.40 4.83 -8.98
C CYS A 320 -30.33 5.10 -10.48
N HIS A 321 -29.74 4.20 -11.26
CA HIS A 321 -29.52 4.40 -12.69
C HIS A 321 -30.67 3.82 -13.52
N ASN A 322 -31.81 4.49 -13.55
CA ASN A 322 -33.00 4.02 -14.25
C ASN A 322 -33.78 5.17 -14.92
N ALA A 323 -34.96 4.88 -15.48
CA ALA A 323 -35.80 5.86 -16.18
C ALA A 323 -36.41 6.93 -15.24
N ASN A 324 -36.50 6.66 -13.94
CA ASN A 324 -37.04 7.53 -12.90
C ASN A 324 -36.05 7.64 -11.71
N PRO A 325 -34.85 8.22 -11.92
CA PRO A 325 -33.79 8.21 -10.92
C PRO A 325 -34.17 9.09 -9.71
N PRO A 326 -33.62 8.83 -8.51
CA PRO A 326 -33.90 9.59 -7.30
C PRO A 326 -33.21 10.96 -7.31
N LYS A 327 -33.71 11.88 -8.16
CA LYS A 327 -33.13 13.22 -8.38
C LYS A 327 -33.11 14.12 -7.15
N SER A 328 -33.92 13.83 -6.13
CA SER A 328 -33.87 14.55 -4.85
C SER A 328 -32.56 14.31 -4.09
N ARG A 329 -32.02 13.07 -4.14
CA ARG A 329 -30.74 12.72 -3.54
C ARG A 329 -29.58 12.94 -4.52
N PHE A 330 -29.78 12.64 -5.80
CA PHE A 330 -28.74 12.74 -6.83
C PHE A 330 -29.22 13.54 -8.06
N PRO A 331 -29.19 14.88 -7.99
CA PRO A 331 -29.74 15.75 -9.05
C PRO A 331 -29.08 15.59 -10.43
N SER A 332 -27.83 15.12 -10.47
CA SER A 332 -27.04 14.94 -11.69
C SER A 332 -27.39 13.67 -12.47
N LEU A 333 -28.22 12.77 -11.92
CA LEU A 333 -28.58 11.54 -12.61
C LEU A 333 -29.49 11.80 -13.82
N GLN A 334 -29.15 11.15 -14.94
CA GLN A 334 -29.94 11.18 -16.16
C GLN A 334 -30.98 10.06 -16.14
N ALA A 335 -32.21 10.39 -16.52
CA ALA A 335 -33.29 9.44 -16.67
C ALA A 335 -33.11 8.67 -17.98
N LYS A 336 -32.81 7.36 -17.89
CA LYS A 336 -32.62 6.50 -19.06
C LYS A 336 -32.79 5.03 -18.66
N ASP A 337 -33.19 4.20 -19.62
CA ASP A 337 -33.10 2.74 -19.48
C ASP A 337 -31.68 2.25 -19.76
N TYR A 338 -30.91 2.06 -18.67
CA TYR A 338 -29.53 1.59 -18.71
C TYR A 338 -29.41 0.06 -18.81
N ASP A 339 -30.48 -0.71 -18.58
CA ASP A 339 -30.46 -2.19 -18.67
C ASP A 339 -30.89 -2.70 -20.06
N SER A 340 -30.92 -1.80 -21.04
CA SER A 340 -31.32 -2.13 -22.39
C SER A 340 -30.13 -2.59 -23.23
N LYS A 341 -30.42 -3.47 -24.21
CA LYS A 341 -29.46 -3.84 -25.27
C LYS A 341 -28.90 -2.64 -26.02
N ALA A 342 -29.64 -1.53 -26.07
CA ALA A 342 -29.17 -0.27 -26.67
C ALA A 342 -28.13 0.48 -25.81
N HIS A 343 -27.97 0.11 -24.54
CA HIS A 343 -26.91 0.63 -23.67
C HIS A 343 -25.72 -0.31 -23.59
N HIS A 344 -25.94 -1.59 -23.31
CA HIS A 344 -24.83 -2.52 -23.08
C HIS A 344 -24.39 -3.27 -24.34
N HIS A 345 -25.17 -3.26 -25.43
CA HIS A 345 -24.84 -3.89 -26.72
C HIS A 345 -24.56 -5.40 -26.68
N HIS A 346 -25.13 -6.09 -25.69
CA HIS A 346 -25.07 -7.55 -25.55
C HIS A 346 -26.49 -8.13 -25.54
N GLU A 347 -26.64 -9.45 -25.65
CA GLU A 347 -27.95 -10.06 -25.41
C GLU A 347 -28.28 -10.02 -23.92
N PRO A 348 -29.53 -9.70 -23.53
CA PRO A 348 -29.96 -9.75 -22.14
C PRO A 348 -29.68 -11.11 -21.50
N GLY A 349 -29.29 -11.11 -20.23
CA GLY A 349 -28.96 -12.33 -19.47
C GLY A 349 -27.55 -12.88 -19.73
N THR A 350 -26.77 -12.31 -20.65
CA THR A 350 -25.36 -12.68 -20.83
C THR A 350 -24.45 -11.96 -19.84
N PRO A 351 -23.23 -12.48 -19.56
CA PRO A 351 -22.25 -11.78 -18.74
C PRO A 351 -21.93 -10.36 -19.23
N GLY A 352 -21.89 -10.15 -20.56
CA GLY A 352 -21.67 -8.82 -21.15
C GLY A 352 -22.81 -7.83 -20.96
N ALA A 353 -24.01 -8.30 -20.57
CA ALA A 353 -25.14 -7.45 -20.20
C ALA A 353 -25.09 -7.01 -18.73
N GLN A 354 -24.19 -7.54 -17.89
CA GLN A 354 -24.11 -7.17 -16.48
C GLN A 354 -23.33 -5.86 -16.28
N CYS A 355 -23.93 -4.86 -15.62
CA CYS A 355 -23.34 -3.56 -15.36
C CYS A 355 -21.94 -3.67 -14.72
N VAL A 356 -21.82 -4.52 -13.70
CA VAL A 356 -20.59 -4.70 -12.93
C VAL A 356 -19.43 -5.26 -13.75
N ASN A 357 -19.69 -5.97 -14.85
CA ASN A 357 -18.61 -6.55 -15.66
C ASN A 357 -17.91 -5.50 -16.54
N CYS A 358 -18.60 -4.40 -16.86
CA CYS A 358 -18.00 -3.28 -17.58
C CYS A 358 -17.51 -2.18 -16.62
N HIS A 359 -18.32 -1.86 -15.61
CA HIS A 359 -18.08 -0.71 -14.72
C HIS A 359 -17.22 -1.02 -13.50
N MET A 360 -17.03 -2.30 -13.18
CA MET A 360 -16.27 -2.79 -12.03
C MET A 360 -15.41 -4.01 -12.44
N PRO A 361 -14.41 -3.81 -13.32
CA PRO A 361 -13.57 -4.90 -13.83
C PRO A 361 -12.90 -5.65 -12.67
N THR A 362 -12.69 -6.95 -12.88
CA THR A 362 -12.18 -7.85 -11.84
C THR A 362 -10.69 -8.10 -11.98
N LYS A 363 -9.99 -8.21 -10.84
CA LYS A 363 -8.67 -8.83 -10.75
C LYS A 363 -8.72 -9.99 -9.76
N THR A 364 -8.09 -11.11 -10.12
CA THR A 364 -8.06 -12.30 -9.25
C THR A 364 -6.83 -12.24 -8.35
N TYR A 365 -7.07 -12.29 -7.04
CA TYR A 365 -6.05 -12.37 -6.00
C TYR A 365 -6.09 -13.75 -5.35
N MET A 366 -5.06 -14.10 -4.56
CA MET A 366 -5.02 -15.36 -3.81
C MET A 366 -5.36 -16.59 -4.68
N VAL A 367 -4.98 -16.53 -5.97
CA VAL A 367 -5.24 -17.51 -7.04
C VAL A 367 -6.72 -17.68 -7.43
N VAL A 368 -7.67 -17.62 -6.49
CA VAL A 368 -9.08 -17.99 -6.72
C VAL A 368 -10.10 -16.94 -6.26
N ASP A 369 -9.65 -15.77 -5.81
CA ASP A 369 -10.49 -14.71 -5.24
C ASP A 369 -10.64 -13.51 -6.20
N PRO A 370 -11.68 -13.47 -7.05
CA PRO A 370 -11.92 -12.35 -7.94
C PRO A 370 -12.48 -11.15 -7.16
N ARG A 371 -11.75 -10.03 -7.18
CA ARG A 371 -12.18 -8.78 -6.56
C ARG A 371 -12.43 -7.72 -7.62
N ARG A 372 -13.46 -6.91 -7.39
CA ARG A 372 -13.96 -5.91 -8.34
C ARG A 372 -13.40 -4.55 -8.01
N ASP A 373 -12.98 -3.82 -9.03
CA ASP A 373 -12.63 -2.41 -8.87
C ASP A 373 -13.87 -1.57 -8.50
N HIS A 374 -13.78 -0.79 -7.42
CA HIS A 374 -14.88 0.03 -6.92
C HIS A 374 -14.83 1.49 -7.38
N SER A 375 -14.03 1.84 -8.38
CA SER A 375 -14.07 3.19 -8.95
C SER A 375 -15.31 3.43 -9.83
N LEU A 376 -16.06 2.37 -10.19
CA LEU A 376 -17.40 2.38 -10.80
C LEU A 376 -17.47 3.27 -12.06
N ARG A 377 -16.50 3.09 -12.96
CA ARG A 377 -16.22 4.06 -14.03
C ARG A 377 -16.98 3.74 -15.30
N ILE A 378 -17.25 4.76 -16.10
CA ILE A 378 -17.57 4.54 -17.52
C ILE A 378 -16.30 3.98 -18.19
N PRO A 379 -16.36 2.83 -18.89
CA PRO A 379 -15.22 2.27 -19.58
C PRO A 379 -14.56 3.29 -20.52
N ARG A 380 -13.24 3.39 -20.45
CA ARG A 380 -12.42 4.29 -21.29
C ARG A 380 -11.33 3.49 -22.01
N PRO A 381 -11.66 2.66 -23.02
CA PRO A 381 -10.64 1.94 -23.79
C PRO A 381 -9.61 2.89 -24.44
N ASP A 382 -10.02 4.12 -24.77
CA ASP A 382 -9.13 5.17 -25.27
C ASP A 382 -8.07 5.63 -24.25
N LEU A 383 -8.37 5.51 -22.96
CA LEU A 383 -7.42 5.80 -21.87
C LEU A 383 -6.53 4.60 -21.57
N ALA A 384 -7.07 3.38 -21.68
CA ALA A 384 -6.32 2.14 -21.50
C ALA A 384 -5.11 2.11 -22.46
N ASP A 385 -5.31 2.44 -23.74
CA ASP A 385 -4.23 2.53 -24.75
C ASP A 385 -3.13 3.53 -24.36
N LYS A 386 -3.50 4.67 -23.74
CA LYS A 386 -2.55 5.72 -23.35
C LYS A 386 -1.79 5.44 -22.06
N THR A 387 -2.40 4.67 -21.16
CA THR A 387 -1.88 4.51 -19.79
C THR A 387 -1.34 3.11 -19.52
N GLY A 388 -1.60 2.15 -20.41
CA GLY A 388 -1.31 0.73 -20.21
C GLY A 388 -2.22 0.07 -19.17
N SER A 389 -3.31 0.72 -18.76
CA SER A 389 -4.26 0.20 -17.78
C SER A 389 -5.18 -0.86 -18.43
N PRO A 390 -5.76 -1.80 -17.67
CA PRO A 390 -6.69 -2.79 -18.20
C PRO A 390 -7.92 -2.14 -18.85
N ASP A 391 -8.41 -2.76 -19.92
CA ASP A 391 -9.66 -2.41 -20.58
C ASP A 391 -10.75 -3.45 -20.29
N ALA A 392 -11.94 -2.98 -19.95
CA ALA A 392 -13.06 -3.84 -19.59
C ALA A 392 -13.55 -4.68 -20.79
N CYS A 393 -13.45 -4.16 -22.02
CA CYS A 393 -13.93 -4.85 -23.20
C CYS A 393 -12.96 -5.96 -23.63
N THR A 394 -11.65 -5.67 -23.72
CA THR A 394 -10.65 -6.67 -24.15
C THR A 394 -10.41 -7.78 -23.13
N SER A 395 -10.89 -7.63 -21.89
CA SER A 395 -10.93 -8.73 -20.92
C SER A 395 -11.75 -9.94 -21.39
N CYS A 396 -12.85 -9.68 -22.12
CA CYS A 396 -13.70 -10.69 -22.75
C CYS A 396 -13.37 -10.89 -24.24
N HIS A 397 -12.93 -9.83 -24.92
CA HIS A 397 -12.58 -9.83 -26.35
C HIS A 397 -11.06 -9.88 -26.55
N GLN A 398 -10.46 -11.01 -26.18
CA GLN A 398 -8.99 -11.16 -26.08
C GLN A 398 -8.25 -11.06 -27.42
N ASP A 399 -8.95 -11.21 -28.54
CA ASP A 399 -8.41 -11.04 -29.90
C ASP A 399 -8.43 -9.58 -30.38
N LYS A 400 -8.94 -8.65 -29.56
CA LYS A 400 -9.08 -7.23 -29.88
C LYS A 400 -8.14 -6.36 -29.04
N GLN A 401 -7.91 -5.15 -29.51
CA GLN A 401 -7.14 -4.11 -28.83
C GLN A 401 -8.08 -3.02 -28.31
N PRO A 402 -7.71 -2.23 -27.27
CA PRO A 402 -8.63 -1.23 -26.71
C PRO A 402 -9.09 -0.18 -27.73
N ALA A 403 -8.27 0.18 -28.73
CA ALA A 403 -8.67 1.03 -29.85
C ALA A 403 -9.92 0.53 -30.61
N TRP A 404 -10.10 -0.80 -30.75
CA TRP A 404 -11.31 -1.39 -31.35
C TRP A 404 -12.54 -1.11 -30.49
N ALA A 405 -12.43 -1.28 -29.17
CA ALA A 405 -13.52 -1.02 -28.24
C ALA A 405 -13.86 0.48 -28.19
N ALA A 406 -12.85 1.35 -28.21
CA ALA A 406 -13.04 2.81 -28.29
C ALA A 406 -13.83 3.20 -29.55
N ALA A 407 -13.49 2.63 -30.71
CA ALA A 407 -14.19 2.87 -31.97
C ALA A 407 -15.63 2.34 -31.95
N ALA A 408 -15.87 1.17 -31.33
CA ALA A 408 -17.22 0.62 -31.17
C ALA A 408 -18.12 1.53 -30.31
N ILE A 409 -17.61 1.99 -29.15
CA ILE A 409 -18.32 2.92 -28.26
C ILE A 409 -18.64 4.24 -28.99
N GLU A 410 -17.70 4.76 -29.78
CA GLU A 410 -17.93 5.94 -30.61
C GLU A 410 -19.02 5.72 -31.67
N GLY A 411 -19.06 4.53 -32.27
CA GLY A 411 -20.10 4.15 -33.21
C GLY A 411 -21.49 4.09 -32.57
N TRP A 412 -21.59 3.64 -31.31
CA TRP A 412 -22.86 3.49 -30.59
C TRP A 412 -23.41 4.79 -30.03
N PHE A 413 -22.55 5.63 -29.46
CA PHE A 413 -22.96 6.81 -28.69
C PHE A 413 -22.55 8.14 -29.33
N GLY A 414 -21.98 8.11 -30.53
CA GLY A 414 -21.32 9.27 -31.14
C GLY A 414 -19.95 9.52 -30.50
N LYS A 415 -19.30 10.64 -30.79
CA LYS A 415 -17.99 10.98 -30.19
C LYS A 415 -18.19 11.51 -28.76
N PRO A 416 -18.01 10.71 -27.69
CA PRO A 416 -18.27 11.19 -26.34
C PRO A 416 -17.22 12.23 -25.96
N GLN A 417 -17.60 13.20 -25.12
CA GLN A 417 -16.61 14.08 -24.51
C GLN A 417 -15.73 13.28 -23.57
N ARG A 418 -14.44 13.26 -23.86
CA ARG A 418 -13.41 12.53 -23.12
C ARG A 418 -12.50 13.55 -22.46
N PRO A 419 -12.84 14.03 -21.24
CA PRO A 419 -11.97 14.96 -20.53
C PRO A 419 -10.63 14.28 -20.23
N PRO A 420 -9.53 15.07 -20.16
CA PRO A 420 -8.24 14.58 -19.71
C PRO A 420 -8.35 13.87 -18.37
N HIS A 421 -7.65 12.76 -18.25
CA HIS A 421 -7.64 11.97 -17.02
C HIS A 421 -6.30 12.14 -16.30
N TYR A 422 -6.31 12.22 -14.96
CA TYR A 422 -5.07 12.35 -14.17
C TYR A 422 -4.10 11.19 -14.41
N GLY A 423 -4.62 10.05 -14.86
CA GLY A 423 -3.81 8.88 -15.20
C GLY A 423 -2.87 9.09 -16.37
N GLU A 424 -3.15 10.04 -17.28
CA GLU A 424 -2.21 10.44 -18.33
C GLU A 424 -0.98 11.11 -17.70
N ASN A 425 -1.18 11.97 -16.70
CA ASN A 425 -0.08 12.62 -15.97
C ASN A 425 0.75 11.60 -15.17
N PHE A 426 0.10 10.69 -14.43
CA PHE A 426 0.83 9.65 -13.69
C PHE A 426 1.55 8.67 -14.61
N HIS A 427 0.95 8.31 -15.75
CA HIS A 427 1.63 7.46 -16.73
C HIS A 427 2.88 8.17 -17.28
N ALA A 428 2.75 9.45 -17.67
CA ALA A 428 3.87 10.23 -18.17
C ALA A 428 5.01 10.31 -17.14
N VAL A 429 4.71 10.64 -15.88
CA VAL A 429 5.71 10.67 -14.79
C VAL A 429 6.39 9.32 -14.58
N ARG A 430 5.61 8.22 -14.54
CA ARG A 430 6.16 6.86 -14.35
C ARG A 430 7.09 6.42 -15.48
N ASN A 431 6.93 6.98 -16.68
CA ASN A 431 7.74 6.66 -17.86
C ASN A 431 8.77 7.75 -18.20
N GLY A 432 8.98 8.74 -17.31
CA GLY A 432 9.95 9.82 -17.54
C GLY A 432 9.58 10.76 -18.70
N GLN A 433 8.29 10.90 -19.01
CA GLN A 433 7.78 11.73 -20.10
C GLN A 433 7.27 13.08 -19.57
N GLY A 434 7.67 14.17 -20.24
CA GLY A 434 7.28 15.52 -19.85
C GLY A 434 7.97 16.04 -18.59
N ILE A 435 7.48 17.16 -18.04
CA ILE A 435 8.06 17.81 -16.87
C ILE A 435 7.28 17.37 -15.61
N SER A 436 7.82 16.43 -14.84
CA SER A 436 7.14 15.85 -13.67
C SER A 436 6.60 16.88 -12.69
N LEU A 437 7.35 17.94 -12.41
CA LEU A 437 6.91 19.02 -11.52
C LEU A 437 5.61 19.68 -11.99
N SER A 438 5.50 19.95 -13.30
CA SER A 438 4.31 20.57 -13.89
C SER A 438 3.11 19.62 -13.85
N LEU A 439 3.32 18.39 -14.30
CA LEU A 439 2.28 17.35 -14.37
C LEU A 439 1.69 17.02 -13.00
N LEU A 440 2.54 16.84 -11.98
CA LEU A 440 2.09 16.57 -10.61
C LEU A 440 1.51 17.80 -9.94
N GLY A 441 2.09 18.98 -10.19
CA GLY A 441 1.58 20.25 -9.69
C GLY A 441 0.16 20.54 -10.15
N GLU A 442 -0.15 20.27 -11.43
CA GLU A 442 -1.50 20.40 -11.99
C GLU A 442 -2.50 19.49 -11.27
N VAL A 443 -2.14 18.21 -11.08
CA VAL A 443 -3.02 17.24 -10.39
C VAL A 443 -3.28 17.65 -8.94
N LEU A 444 -2.24 18.09 -8.22
CA LEU A 444 -2.36 18.52 -6.83
C LEU A 444 -3.24 19.78 -6.67
N ALA A 445 -3.14 20.72 -7.61
CA ALA A 445 -3.85 21.99 -7.58
C ALA A 445 -5.35 21.87 -7.92
N ASP A 446 -5.75 20.91 -8.75
CA ASP A 446 -7.15 20.70 -9.15
C ASP A 446 -7.98 20.12 -7.99
N LYS A 447 -8.65 20.98 -7.21
CA LYS A 447 -9.54 20.60 -6.10
C LYS A 447 -10.76 19.77 -6.52
N GLY A 448 -11.04 19.67 -7.83
CA GLY A 448 -12.05 18.76 -8.36
C GLY A 448 -11.60 17.30 -8.40
N LYS A 449 -10.30 17.01 -8.24
CA LYS A 449 -9.80 15.63 -8.16
C LYS A 449 -9.99 15.00 -6.78
N PRO A 450 -10.22 13.68 -6.70
CA PRO A 450 -10.30 12.96 -5.44
C PRO A 450 -9.08 13.19 -4.54
N ALA A 451 -9.28 13.24 -3.22
CA ALA A 451 -8.20 13.47 -2.26
C ALA A 451 -7.04 12.48 -2.39
N ILE A 452 -7.33 11.18 -2.63
CA ILE A 452 -6.30 10.15 -2.81
C ILE A 452 -5.45 10.37 -4.07
N VAL A 453 -6.03 10.92 -5.14
CA VAL A 453 -5.31 11.30 -6.37
C VAL A 453 -4.37 12.48 -6.08
N ARG A 454 -4.86 13.50 -5.37
CA ARG A 454 -4.05 14.68 -5.02
C ARG A 454 -2.96 14.34 -4.01
N ALA A 455 -3.24 13.44 -3.06
CA ALA A 455 -2.25 12.91 -2.13
C ALA A 455 -1.17 12.08 -2.84
N THR A 456 -1.53 11.32 -3.88
CA THR A 456 -0.56 10.63 -4.73
C THR A 456 0.36 11.61 -5.44
N ALA A 457 -0.17 12.73 -5.95
CA ALA A 457 0.65 13.77 -6.54
C ALA A 457 1.56 14.45 -5.51
N ALA A 458 1.07 14.71 -4.29
CA ALA A 458 1.89 15.24 -3.20
C ALA A 458 3.03 14.29 -2.83
N GLU A 459 2.76 12.99 -2.70
CA GLU A 459 3.77 11.97 -2.43
C GLU A 459 4.86 11.95 -3.50
N GLN A 460 4.52 11.95 -4.79
CA GLN A 460 5.53 11.95 -5.87
C GLN A 460 6.27 13.29 -5.98
N LEU A 461 5.66 14.40 -5.54
CA LEU A 461 6.33 15.70 -5.47
C LEU A 461 7.39 15.73 -4.36
N VAL A 462 7.20 14.98 -3.27
CA VAL A 462 8.23 14.80 -2.23
C VAL A 462 9.53 14.25 -2.84
N ASP A 463 9.41 13.28 -3.75
CA ASP A 463 10.57 12.65 -4.42
C ASP A 463 11.35 13.63 -5.31
N LEU A 464 10.72 14.72 -5.78
CA LEU A 464 11.40 15.76 -6.57
C LEU A 464 12.26 16.71 -5.73
N GLY A 465 12.06 16.78 -4.41
CA GLY A 465 12.85 17.60 -3.50
C GLY A 465 12.62 19.13 -3.66
N PRO A 466 13.68 19.97 -3.52
CA PRO A 466 13.56 21.44 -3.46
C PRO A 466 12.70 22.10 -4.56
N PRO A 467 12.74 21.67 -5.85
CA PRO A 467 11.89 22.24 -6.90
C PRO A 467 10.39 22.17 -6.61
N ALA A 468 9.92 21.20 -5.82
CA ALA A 468 8.50 21.00 -5.51
C ALA A 468 8.03 21.70 -4.23
N MET A 469 8.91 22.39 -3.49
CA MET A 469 8.57 22.91 -2.16
C MET A 469 7.42 23.91 -2.15
N SER A 470 7.31 24.76 -3.17
CA SER A 470 6.18 25.66 -3.33
C SER A 470 4.86 24.88 -3.38
N ASN A 471 4.78 23.83 -4.21
CA ASN A 471 3.58 22.99 -4.34
C ASN A 471 3.23 22.32 -3.00
N LEU A 472 4.22 21.77 -2.30
CA LEU A 472 4.01 21.10 -1.02
C LEU A 472 3.59 22.08 0.08
N GLN A 473 4.10 23.31 0.09
CA GLN A 473 3.68 24.34 1.04
C GLN A 473 2.20 24.73 0.87
N TRP A 474 1.68 24.73 -0.36
CA TRP A 474 0.25 24.87 -0.60
C TRP A 474 -0.54 23.65 -0.15
N ALA A 475 0.00 22.44 -0.33
CA ALA A 475 -0.64 21.20 0.09
C ALA A 475 -0.80 21.08 1.61
N LEU A 476 0.07 21.70 2.42
CA LEU A 476 -0.09 21.76 3.88
C LEU A 476 -1.37 22.49 4.34
N LYS A 477 -1.99 23.29 3.47
CA LYS A 477 -3.24 24.02 3.74
C LYS A 477 -4.46 23.38 3.10
N ASP A 478 -4.31 22.17 2.55
CA ASP A 478 -5.41 21.49 1.91
C ASP A 478 -6.51 21.12 2.90
N ASP A 479 -7.78 21.18 2.50
CA ASP A 479 -8.89 20.73 3.36
C ASP A 479 -8.79 19.25 3.71
N SER A 480 -8.20 18.44 2.82
CA SER A 480 -8.01 17.00 3.03
C SER A 480 -6.79 16.72 3.90
N ALA A 481 -7.01 16.15 5.08
CA ALA A 481 -5.94 15.66 5.95
C ALA A 481 -5.04 14.63 5.25
N LEU A 482 -5.57 13.83 4.31
CA LEU A 482 -4.78 12.89 3.52
C LEU A 482 -3.73 13.62 2.66
N VAL A 483 -4.09 14.76 2.06
CA VAL A 483 -3.16 15.52 1.21
C VAL A 483 -2.10 16.19 2.08
N ARG A 484 -2.49 16.73 3.25
CA ARG A 484 -1.55 17.30 4.22
C ARG A 484 -0.54 16.25 4.70
N ALA A 485 -1.01 15.07 5.12
CA ALA A 485 -0.17 13.99 5.61
C ALA A 485 0.90 13.57 4.59
N TYR A 486 0.51 13.41 3.31
CA TYR A 486 1.46 13.03 2.25
C TYR A 486 2.37 14.18 1.76
N ALA A 487 2.09 15.43 2.12
CA ALA A 487 2.95 16.57 1.78
C ALA A 487 4.05 16.84 2.82
N ILE A 488 3.78 16.57 4.10
CA ILE A 488 4.70 16.84 5.22
C ILE A 488 6.09 16.19 5.04
N PRO A 489 6.23 14.94 4.56
CA PRO A 489 7.54 14.31 4.39
C PRO A 489 8.53 15.11 3.53
N GLY A 490 8.05 15.93 2.59
CA GLY A 490 8.92 16.78 1.76
C GLY A 490 9.69 17.84 2.54
N PHE A 491 9.23 18.20 3.74
CA PHE A 491 9.91 19.14 4.62
C PHE A 491 10.96 18.46 5.51
N ALA A 492 10.99 17.12 5.58
CA ALA A 492 11.82 16.39 6.53
C ALA A 492 13.33 16.62 6.32
N ASN A 493 13.79 16.98 5.13
CA ASN A 493 15.22 17.19 4.86
C ASN A 493 15.61 18.68 4.72
N MET A 494 14.68 19.61 4.97
CA MET A 494 14.97 21.04 4.96
C MET A 494 15.66 21.48 6.27
N PRO A 495 16.39 22.60 6.27
CA PRO A 495 16.90 23.21 7.50
C PRO A 495 15.78 23.43 8.52
N SER A 496 16.04 23.13 9.80
CA SER A 496 15.06 23.22 10.89
C SER A 496 14.33 24.57 10.94
N ALA A 497 15.06 25.67 10.76
CA ALA A 497 14.52 27.03 10.75
C ALA A 497 13.45 27.25 9.65
N GLU A 498 13.59 26.61 8.48
CA GLU A 498 12.70 26.82 7.34
C GLU A 498 11.40 26.02 7.47
N ARG A 499 11.45 24.84 8.08
CA ARG A 499 10.30 23.94 8.22
C ARG A 499 9.55 24.08 9.54
N LEU A 500 10.15 24.67 10.57
CA LEU A 500 9.48 24.93 11.85
C LEU A 500 8.20 25.75 11.66
N LYS A 501 8.31 26.90 10.96
CA LYS A 501 7.17 27.80 10.75
C LYS A 501 5.97 27.14 10.05
N PRO A 502 6.13 26.47 8.89
CA PRO A 502 5.00 25.84 8.21
C PRO A 502 4.43 24.61 8.94
N LEU A 503 5.22 23.91 9.77
CA LEU A 503 4.79 22.65 10.39
C LEU A 503 4.27 22.79 11.82
N LEU A 504 4.68 23.80 12.58
CA LEU A 504 4.38 23.89 14.02
C LEU A 504 2.87 23.85 14.32
N ALA A 505 2.04 24.50 13.49
CA ALA A 505 0.59 24.50 13.66
C ALA A 505 -0.06 23.13 13.38
N LEU A 506 0.60 22.27 12.59
CA LEU A 506 0.09 20.94 12.24
C LEU A 506 0.26 19.91 13.36
N LEU A 507 1.02 20.24 14.42
CA LEU A 507 1.04 19.45 15.65
C LEU A 507 -0.33 19.44 16.37
N ASP A 508 -1.20 20.40 16.07
CA ASP A 508 -2.58 20.48 16.58
C ASP A 508 -3.62 20.07 15.53
N ASP A 509 -3.20 19.47 14.40
CA ASP A 509 -4.12 19.01 13.38
C ASP A 509 -5.10 17.98 13.96
N PRO A 510 -6.41 18.05 13.65
CA PRO A 510 -7.38 17.09 14.16
C PRO A 510 -7.05 15.64 13.78
N SER A 511 -6.35 15.42 12.65
CA SER A 511 -5.94 14.09 12.20
C SER A 511 -4.66 13.62 12.88
N LEU A 512 -4.68 12.42 13.47
CA LEU A 512 -3.46 11.81 14.02
C LEU A 512 -2.40 11.60 12.94
N ALA A 513 -2.75 11.15 11.74
CA ALA A 513 -1.78 10.94 10.66
C ALA A 513 -1.00 12.22 10.32
N VAL A 514 -1.66 13.38 10.34
CA VAL A 514 -1.00 14.67 10.08
C VAL A 514 -0.07 15.04 11.23
N ARG A 515 -0.51 14.83 12.47
CA ARG A 515 0.33 15.05 13.66
C ARG A 515 1.56 14.14 13.68
N ASP A 516 1.39 12.86 13.36
CA ASP A 516 2.48 11.87 13.31
C ASP A 516 3.53 12.22 12.26
N GLU A 517 3.12 12.55 11.03
CA GLU A 517 4.06 12.98 9.99
C GLU A 517 4.76 14.29 10.39
N THR A 518 4.05 15.20 11.07
CA THR A 518 4.62 16.45 11.60
C THR A 518 5.66 16.18 12.69
N VAL A 519 5.36 15.29 13.64
CA VAL A 519 6.27 14.85 14.70
C VAL A 519 7.52 14.24 14.09
N ARG A 520 7.35 13.31 13.14
CA ARG A 520 8.45 12.67 12.42
C ARG A 520 9.32 13.68 11.69
N ALA A 521 8.71 14.63 10.99
CA ALA A 521 9.45 15.68 10.30
C ALA A 521 10.27 16.51 11.30
N LEU A 522 9.73 16.87 12.45
CA LEU A 522 10.40 17.74 13.43
C LEU A 522 11.32 16.99 14.43
N ALA A 523 11.46 15.66 14.34
CA ALA A 523 12.11 14.83 15.36
C ALA A 523 13.60 15.14 15.61
N ASP A 524 14.31 15.72 14.64
CA ASP A 524 15.71 16.16 14.71
C ASP A 524 15.86 17.63 15.11
N VAL A 525 14.75 18.36 15.30
CA VAL A 525 14.81 19.77 15.68
C VAL A 525 15.24 19.91 17.15
N PRO A 526 16.30 20.66 17.45
CA PRO A 526 16.72 20.86 18.83
C PRO A 526 15.64 21.56 19.67
N PRO A 527 15.39 21.13 20.93
CA PRO A 527 14.34 21.67 21.78
C PRO A 527 14.40 23.20 21.96
N GLU A 528 15.59 23.79 21.96
CA GLU A 528 15.81 25.23 22.07
C GLU A 528 15.27 26.03 20.88
N GLN A 529 15.16 25.42 19.70
CA GLN A 529 14.59 26.04 18.50
C GLN A 529 13.06 25.98 18.49
N LEU A 530 12.45 25.10 19.29
CA LEU A 530 11.01 25.07 19.50
C LEU A 530 10.58 26.21 20.45
N PRO A 531 9.44 26.88 20.18
CA PRO A 531 8.86 27.83 21.12
C PRO A 531 8.66 27.20 22.50
N ALA A 532 8.97 27.94 23.57
CA ALA A 532 9.02 27.40 24.93
C ALA A 532 7.69 26.73 25.34
N GLU A 533 6.58 27.33 24.94
CA GLU A 533 5.21 26.87 25.17
C GLU A 533 4.85 25.57 24.41
N ARG A 534 5.65 25.15 23.42
CA ARG A 534 5.43 23.94 22.62
C ARG A 534 6.32 22.77 22.98
N ARG A 535 7.39 22.99 23.76
CA ARG A 535 8.42 21.98 24.02
C ARG A 535 7.86 20.74 24.71
N GLU A 536 7.11 20.93 25.79
CA GLU A 536 6.52 19.82 26.56
C GLU A 536 5.51 19.03 25.73
N ALA A 537 4.60 19.73 25.04
CA ALA A 537 3.60 19.11 24.18
C ALA A 537 4.26 18.31 23.02
N PHE A 538 5.30 18.86 22.39
CA PHE A 538 6.03 18.15 21.34
C PHE A 538 6.72 16.88 21.87
N GLN A 539 7.35 16.96 23.05
CA GLN A 539 7.99 15.78 23.66
C GLN A 539 6.98 14.69 24.02
N ALA A 540 5.79 15.07 24.50
CA ALA A 540 4.71 14.11 24.75
C ALA A 540 4.23 13.44 23.45
N LEU A 541 4.05 14.21 22.37
CA LEU A 541 3.66 13.68 21.05
C LEU A 541 4.75 12.75 20.47
N LEU A 542 6.02 13.13 20.61
CA LEU A 542 7.16 12.32 20.16
C LEU A 542 7.26 10.99 20.92
N ALA A 543 7.08 11.02 22.24
CA ALA A 543 7.10 9.82 23.07
C ALA A 543 5.92 8.87 22.77
N ASP A 544 4.72 9.41 22.58
CA ASP A 544 3.55 8.62 22.13
C ASP A 544 3.78 7.98 20.76
N TYR A 545 4.31 8.75 19.81
CA TYR A 545 4.62 8.26 18.47
C TYR A 545 5.67 7.14 18.50
N GLU A 546 6.77 7.30 19.24
CA GLU A 546 7.77 6.24 19.41
C GLU A 546 7.17 4.98 20.05
N GLN A 547 6.35 5.13 21.10
CA GLN A 547 5.70 3.99 21.75
C GLN A 547 4.82 3.21 20.77
N ARG A 548 4.01 3.90 19.95
CA ARG A 548 3.18 3.25 18.93
C ARG A 548 4.01 2.59 17.83
N LEU A 549 5.12 3.18 17.41
CA LEU A 549 6.05 2.55 16.46
C LEU A 549 6.68 1.28 17.03
N ARG A 550 7.08 1.26 18.30
CA ARG A 550 7.60 0.05 18.98
C ARG A 550 6.57 -1.07 19.03
N GLY A 551 5.32 -0.74 19.39
CA GLY A 551 4.21 -1.72 19.39
C GLY A 551 3.85 -2.27 18.00
N ASN A 552 4.29 -1.60 16.94
CA ASN A 552 4.10 -1.97 15.53
C ASN A 552 5.41 -2.39 14.82
N ALA A 553 6.49 -2.66 15.57
CA ALA A 553 7.78 -3.09 15.03
C ALA A 553 7.79 -4.59 14.66
N ASP A 554 6.63 -5.17 14.37
CA ASP A 554 6.39 -6.58 14.05
C ASP A 554 6.67 -6.94 12.58
N LEU A 555 6.76 -5.94 11.69
CA LEU A 555 7.12 -6.08 10.28
C LEU A 555 8.38 -5.27 9.94
N PRO A 556 9.11 -5.61 8.85
CA PRO A 556 10.29 -4.85 8.42
C PRO A 556 10.02 -3.36 8.24
N GLY A 557 8.86 -3.00 7.67
CA GLY A 557 8.44 -1.61 7.49
C GLY A 557 8.19 -0.87 8.81
N GLY A 558 7.64 -1.53 9.82
CA GLY A 558 7.46 -0.96 11.16
C GLY A 558 8.79 -0.66 11.84
N ARG A 559 9.74 -1.60 11.76
CA ARG A 559 11.12 -1.42 12.24
C ARG A 559 11.87 -0.32 11.51
N LEU A 560 11.70 -0.21 10.18
CA LEU A 560 12.25 0.89 9.40
C LEU A 560 11.73 2.25 9.90
N ASN A 561 10.42 2.38 10.12
CA ASN A 561 9.84 3.63 10.60
C ASN A 561 10.37 4.01 11.99
N LEU A 562 10.49 3.05 12.90
CA LEU A 562 11.11 3.26 14.22
C LEU A 562 12.58 3.67 14.08
N ALA A 563 13.37 2.96 13.27
CA ALA A 563 14.78 3.27 13.04
C ALA A 563 14.99 4.67 12.44
N VAL A 564 14.14 5.08 11.49
CA VAL A 564 14.19 6.44 10.91
C VAL A 564 13.92 7.48 11.99
N LEU A 565 12.92 7.27 12.85
CA LEU A 565 12.64 8.19 13.96
C LEU A 565 13.83 8.29 14.92
N LEU A 566 14.41 7.15 15.32
CA LEU A 566 15.55 7.08 16.22
C LEU A 566 16.78 7.80 15.65
N SER A 567 17.09 7.57 14.37
CA SER A 567 18.22 8.24 13.71
C SER A 567 18.01 9.76 13.65
N ARG A 568 16.79 10.24 13.41
CA ARG A 568 16.49 11.68 13.45
C ARG A 568 16.69 12.26 14.85
N GLN A 569 16.39 11.52 15.90
CA GLN A 569 16.69 11.92 17.28
C GLN A 569 18.19 11.84 17.63
N GLY A 570 19.07 11.45 16.69
CA GLY A 570 20.50 11.23 16.93
C GLY A 570 20.82 9.95 17.71
N ARG A 571 19.84 9.05 17.86
CA ARG A 571 19.98 7.75 18.56
C ARG A 571 20.45 6.68 17.58
N ASP A 572 21.57 6.95 16.91
CA ASP A 572 22.04 6.15 15.78
C ASP A 572 22.34 4.70 16.15
N GLY A 573 22.84 4.43 17.36
CA GLY A 573 23.06 3.06 17.83
C GLY A 573 21.78 2.23 17.83
N GLU A 574 20.70 2.76 18.41
CA GLU A 574 19.39 2.10 18.42
C GLU A 574 18.78 2.02 17.02
N ALA A 575 18.96 3.07 16.20
CA ALA A 575 18.50 3.05 14.80
C ALA A 575 19.16 1.94 13.99
N MET A 576 20.48 1.78 14.11
CA MET A 576 21.22 0.70 13.45
C MET A 576 20.73 -0.67 13.90
N ASP A 577 20.47 -0.85 15.20
CA ASP A 577 19.92 -2.09 15.73
C ASP A 577 18.55 -2.40 15.12
N GLU A 578 17.65 -1.42 15.04
CA GLU A 578 16.34 -1.61 14.43
C GLU A 578 16.41 -1.92 12.92
N TYR A 579 17.32 -1.30 12.16
CA TYR A 579 17.54 -1.69 10.76
C TYR A 579 18.06 -3.12 10.64
N ARG A 580 18.97 -3.56 11.52
CA ARG A 580 19.44 -4.96 11.53
C ARG A 580 18.32 -5.92 11.90
N GLN A 581 17.46 -5.56 12.85
CA GLN A 581 16.28 -6.35 13.17
C GLN A 581 15.34 -6.44 11.96
N ALA A 582 15.10 -5.35 11.22
CA ALA A 582 14.32 -5.39 9.98
C ALA A 582 14.90 -6.39 8.97
N LEU A 583 16.23 -6.39 8.77
CA LEU A 583 16.91 -7.33 7.87
C LEU A 583 16.93 -8.77 8.39
N LYS A 584 16.84 -8.98 9.70
CA LYS A 584 16.62 -10.30 10.29
C LYS A 584 15.22 -10.83 9.99
N LEU A 585 14.22 -9.95 9.90
CA LEU A 585 12.85 -10.33 9.55
C LEU A 585 12.70 -10.60 8.06
N ASP A 586 13.39 -9.81 7.23
CA ASP A 586 13.44 -9.96 5.79
C ASP A 586 14.81 -9.49 5.26
N PRO A 587 15.71 -10.42 4.90
CA PRO A 587 17.03 -10.08 4.36
C PRO A 587 16.99 -9.29 3.04
N TYR A 588 15.88 -9.40 2.29
CA TYR A 588 15.64 -8.76 1.00
C TYR A 588 15.01 -7.37 1.14
N PHE A 589 14.76 -6.89 2.36
CA PHE A 589 14.14 -5.59 2.60
C PHE A 589 15.12 -4.42 2.36
N SER A 590 15.32 -4.10 1.09
CA SER A 590 16.25 -3.09 0.59
C SER A 590 16.16 -1.72 1.29
N PRO A 591 14.97 -1.17 1.62
CA PRO A 591 14.87 0.11 2.32
C PRO A 591 15.65 0.15 3.65
N ALA A 592 15.59 -0.91 4.47
CA ALA A 592 16.35 -0.95 5.72
C ALA A 592 17.85 -1.07 5.47
N ARG A 593 18.27 -1.85 4.45
CA ARG A 593 19.68 -2.00 4.09
C ARG A 593 20.28 -0.68 3.61
N VAL A 594 19.59 0.04 2.73
CA VAL A 594 20.03 1.35 2.21
C VAL A 594 20.17 2.38 3.34
N ASN A 595 19.20 2.44 4.26
CA ASN A 595 19.28 3.37 5.39
C ASN A 595 20.38 2.99 6.38
N LEU A 596 20.57 1.70 6.67
CA LEU A 596 21.66 1.23 7.53
C LEU A 596 23.04 1.53 6.94
N VAL A 597 23.23 1.28 5.64
CA VAL A 597 24.47 1.61 4.93
C VAL A 597 24.72 3.11 4.96
N THR A 598 23.71 3.93 4.65
CA THR A 598 23.82 5.39 4.69
C THR A 598 24.25 5.87 6.08
N LEU A 599 23.62 5.35 7.14
CA LEU A 599 23.94 5.73 8.52
C LEU A 599 25.32 5.23 8.96
N ALA A 600 25.71 4.03 8.56
CA ALA A 600 27.05 3.49 8.81
C ALA A 600 28.14 4.34 8.12
N SER A 601 27.93 4.74 6.87
CA SER A 601 28.84 5.62 6.13
C SER A 601 28.94 7.01 6.76
N ALA A 602 27.80 7.62 7.13
CA ALA A 602 27.78 8.89 7.86
C ALA A 602 28.54 8.81 9.20
N SER A 603 28.44 7.66 9.88
CA SER A 603 29.16 7.34 11.11
C SER A 603 30.62 6.90 10.91
N GLN A 604 31.17 7.02 9.69
CA GLN A 604 32.52 6.58 9.30
C GLN A 604 32.83 5.08 9.55
N ARG A 605 31.80 4.23 9.63
CA ARG A 605 31.91 2.77 9.73
C ARG A 605 31.94 2.14 8.34
N LEU A 606 32.92 2.53 7.53
CA LEU A 606 32.97 2.18 6.10
C LEU A 606 33.11 0.67 5.85
N ASP A 607 33.81 -0.06 6.73
CA ASP A 607 33.92 -1.52 6.63
C ASP A 607 32.57 -2.21 6.84
N GLU A 608 31.77 -1.73 7.79
CA GLU A 608 30.41 -2.22 8.04
C GLU A 608 29.50 -1.92 6.84
N ALA A 609 29.56 -0.68 6.32
CA ALA A 609 28.80 -0.28 5.13
C ALA A 609 29.12 -1.17 3.91
N GLU A 610 30.40 -1.44 3.66
CA GLU A 610 30.83 -2.31 2.56
C GLU A 610 30.32 -3.75 2.76
N GLN A 611 30.45 -4.29 3.97
CA GLN A 611 29.98 -5.64 4.29
C GLN A 611 28.47 -5.78 4.05
N LEU A 612 27.67 -4.83 4.54
CA LEU A 612 26.22 -4.81 4.35
C LEU A 612 25.81 -4.76 2.88
N LEU A 613 26.53 -4.00 2.05
CA LEU A 613 26.28 -3.94 0.62
C LEU A 613 26.61 -5.27 -0.06
N ARG A 614 27.76 -5.87 0.27
CA ARG A 614 28.15 -7.18 -0.28
C ARG A 614 27.20 -8.30 0.11
N GLU A 615 26.73 -8.31 1.35
CA GLU A 615 25.70 -9.25 1.81
C GLU A 615 24.40 -9.11 1.02
N GLY A 616 23.95 -7.87 0.77
CA GLY A 616 22.75 -7.63 -0.03
C GLY A 616 22.93 -8.09 -1.48
N LEU A 617 24.09 -7.83 -2.07
CA LEU A 617 24.44 -8.24 -3.44
C LEU A 617 24.63 -9.75 -3.60
N ALA A 618 24.85 -10.48 -2.50
CA ALA A 618 24.91 -11.94 -2.47
C ALA A 618 23.52 -12.61 -2.42
N LEU A 619 22.44 -11.85 -2.22
CA LEU A 619 21.08 -12.38 -2.20
C LEU A 619 20.56 -12.60 -3.63
N GLU A 620 20.59 -13.87 -4.07
CA GLU A 620 20.25 -14.26 -5.45
C GLU A 620 18.84 -13.88 -5.91
N LYS A 621 17.87 -13.83 -4.99
CA LYS A 621 16.46 -13.50 -5.28
C LYS A 621 16.11 -12.01 -5.13
N MET A 622 17.10 -11.14 -4.92
CA MET A 622 16.85 -9.70 -4.80
C MET A 622 16.28 -9.13 -6.11
N PRO A 623 15.28 -8.23 -6.07
CA PRO A 623 14.79 -7.56 -7.27
C PRO A 623 15.92 -6.89 -8.04
N VAL A 624 15.90 -6.99 -9.37
CA VAL A 624 16.99 -6.47 -10.24
C VAL A 624 17.26 -4.99 -9.99
N THR A 625 16.21 -4.18 -9.81
CA THR A 625 16.34 -2.74 -9.54
C THR A 625 17.03 -2.48 -8.19
N ASP A 626 16.68 -3.24 -7.16
CA ASP A 626 17.28 -3.11 -5.83
C ASP A 626 18.73 -3.56 -5.84
N HIS A 627 19.02 -4.67 -6.53
CA HIS A 627 20.39 -5.15 -6.73
C HIS A 627 21.25 -4.10 -7.43
N GLY A 628 20.72 -3.46 -8.49
CA GLY A 628 21.36 -2.35 -9.18
C GLY A 628 21.64 -1.15 -8.27
N ASN A 629 20.68 -0.78 -7.42
CA ASN A 629 20.84 0.32 -6.45
C ASN A 629 21.96 0.01 -5.44
N LEU A 630 21.99 -1.20 -4.88
CA LEU A 630 23.06 -1.61 -3.95
C LEU A 630 24.43 -1.69 -4.65
N ALA A 631 24.47 -2.16 -5.90
CA ALA A 631 25.70 -2.21 -6.69
C ALA A 631 26.26 -0.80 -6.92
N TYR A 632 25.38 0.17 -7.19
CA TYR A 632 25.77 1.56 -7.35
C TYR A 632 26.29 2.16 -6.04
N MET A 633 25.60 1.94 -4.91
CA MET A 633 26.08 2.38 -3.60
C MET A 633 27.46 1.79 -3.25
N LEU A 634 27.68 0.51 -3.55
CA LEU A 634 28.99 -0.14 -3.35
C LEU A 634 30.05 0.50 -4.23
N ALA A 635 29.74 0.79 -5.50
CA ALA A 635 30.68 1.47 -6.37
C ALA A 635 31.09 2.84 -5.81
N LEU A 636 30.14 3.66 -5.35
CA LEU A 636 30.45 4.97 -4.76
C LEU A 636 31.34 4.84 -3.52
N LEU A 637 31.03 3.91 -2.61
CA LEU A 637 31.85 3.63 -1.44
C LEU A 637 33.26 3.17 -1.82
N LEU A 638 33.40 2.32 -2.83
CA LEU A 638 34.71 1.86 -3.32
C LEU A 638 35.54 3.01 -3.92
N VAL A 639 34.91 3.99 -4.58
CA VAL A 639 35.60 5.20 -5.05
C VAL A 639 36.13 6.00 -3.86
N GLU A 640 35.33 6.21 -2.82
CA GLU A 640 35.76 6.90 -1.59
C GLU A 640 36.94 6.17 -0.91
N ARG A 641 36.98 4.85 -1.02
CA ARG A 641 38.08 4.00 -0.50
C ARG A 641 39.27 3.85 -1.47
N GLY A 642 39.28 4.54 -2.61
CA GLY A 642 40.38 4.47 -3.58
C GLY A 642 40.47 3.17 -4.39
N ARG A 643 39.42 2.32 -4.38
CA ARG A 643 39.35 1.05 -5.12
C ARG A 643 38.66 1.23 -6.47
N ALA A 644 39.24 2.08 -7.31
CA ALA A 644 38.60 2.58 -8.54
C ALA A 644 38.25 1.49 -9.57
N GLU A 645 39.12 0.51 -9.80
CA GLU A 645 38.87 -0.57 -10.78
C GLU A 645 37.69 -1.46 -10.40
N GLU A 646 37.57 -1.78 -9.11
CA GLU A 646 36.43 -2.54 -8.62
C GLU A 646 35.15 -1.72 -8.64
N ALA A 647 35.23 -0.42 -8.33
CA ALA A 647 34.10 0.49 -8.46
C ALA A 647 33.55 0.50 -9.89
N LEU A 648 34.41 0.56 -10.92
CA LEU A 648 33.99 0.50 -12.32
C LEU A 648 33.23 -0.79 -12.65
N THR A 649 33.67 -1.94 -12.10
CA THR A 649 32.98 -3.22 -12.29
C THR A 649 31.56 -3.18 -11.72
N TRP A 650 31.39 -2.60 -10.53
CA TRP A 650 30.07 -2.47 -9.90
C TRP A 650 29.20 -1.39 -10.55
N MET A 651 29.77 -0.30 -11.06
CA MET A 651 29.04 0.69 -11.88
C MET A 651 28.48 0.05 -13.13
N GLU A 652 29.22 -0.85 -13.79
CA GLU A 652 28.73 -1.56 -14.98
C GLU A 652 27.55 -2.46 -14.64
N LYS A 653 27.67 -3.26 -13.57
CA LYS A 653 26.55 -4.10 -13.09
C LYS A 653 25.32 -3.26 -12.74
N ALA A 654 25.53 -2.13 -12.06
CA ALA A 654 24.45 -1.22 -11.69
C ALA A 654 23.77 -0.61 -12.92
N ALA A 655 24.54 -0.19 -13.94
CA ALA A 655 23.98 0.38 -15.15
C ALA A 655 23.24 -0.64 -16.02
N VAL A 656 23.64 -1.92 -16.00
CA VAL A 656 22.89 -3.00 -16.65
C VAL A 656 21.55 -3.23 -15.95
N ALA A 657 21.54 -3.21 -14.61
CA ALA A 657 20.31 -3.37 -13.82
C ALA A 657 19.40 -2.13 -13.86
N LEU A 658 19.98 -0.93 -14.09
CA LEU A 658 19.31 0.37 -14.08
C LEU A 658 19.64 1.18 -15.36
N PRO A 659 19.23 0.71 -16.55
CA PRO A 659 19.65 1.32 -17.82
C PRO A 659 19.25 2.80 -17.97
N GLY A 660 18.13 3.23 -17.39
CA GLY A 660 17.68 4.62 -17.42
C GLY A 660 18.31 5.55 -16.39
N HIS A 661 19.20 5.07 -15.51
CA HIS A 661 19.77 5.88 -14.43
C HIS A 661 21.07 6.58 -14.89
N SER A 662 20.92 7.68 -15.64
CA SER A 662 22.02 8.45 -16.27
C SER A 662 23.19 8.78 -15.32
N ARG A 663 22.90 9.12 -14.05
CA ARG A 663 23.90 9.42 -13.01
C ARG A 663 24.96 8.32 -12.84
N ILE A 664 24.61 7.04 -13.06
CA ILE A 664 25.56 5.92 -12.95
C ILE A 664 26.63 6.05 -14.04
N ARG A 665 26.20 6.22 -15.30
CA ARG A 665 27.09 6.41 -16.45
C ARG A 665 27.88 7.72 -16.36
N TYR A 666 27.26 8.79 -15.85
CA TYR A 666 27.94 10.05 -15.56
C TYR A 666 29.10 9.87 -14.57
N ASN A 667 28.84 9.23 -13.41
CA ASN A 667 29.88 8.99 -12.41
C ASN A 667 30.97 8.02 -12.91
N GLN A 668 30.60 7.02 -13.72
CA GLN A 668 31.54 6.12 -14.37
C GLN A 668 32.47 6.88 -15.33
N GLY A 669 31.91 7.76 -16.17
CA GLY A 669 32.68 8.63 -17.06
C GLY A 669 33.64 9.57 -16.32
N LEU A 670 33.18 10.18 -15.22
CA LEU A 670 34.02 11.03 -14.39
C LEU A 670 35.18 10.25 -13.74
N LEU A 671 34.92 9.05 -13.23
CA LEU A 671 35.95 8.18 -12.66
C LEU A 671 36.98 7.75 -13.71
N LEU A 672 36.53 7.29 -14.88
CA LEU A 672 37.40 6.89 -16.00
C LEU A 672 38.27 8.05 -16.49
N SER A 673 37.71 9.27 -16.55
CA SER A 673 38.46 10.49 -16.88
C SER A 673 39.57 10.75 -15.87
N ARG A 674 39.29 10.63 -14.56
CA ARG A 674 40.32 10.75 -13.50
C ARG A 674 41.42 9.68 -13.59
N LEU A 675 41.10 8.51 -14.14
CA LEU A 675 42.06 7.43 -14.40
C LEU A 675 42.79 7.57 -15.75
N ASN A 676 42.57 8.67 -16.50
CA ASN A 676 43.09 8.89 -17.85
C ASN A 676 42.63 7.85 -18.89
N ARG A 677 41.51 7.17 -18.66
CA ARG A 677 40.89 6.18 -19.57
C ARG A 677 39.82 6.83 -20.44
N ARG A 678 40.26 7.79 -21.26
CA ARG A 678 39.37 8.71 -22.01
C ARG A 678 38.38 8.00 -22.93
N ASP A 679 38.83 7.01 -23.71
CA ASP A 679 37.97 6.35 -24.69
C ASP A 679 36.82 5.58 -24.01
N GLU A 680 37.11 4.96 -22.87
CA GLU A 680 36.12 4.29 -22.04
C GLU A 680 35.17 5.29 -21.38
N ALA A 681 35.67 6.44 -20.93
CA ALA A 681 34.83 7.50 -20.38
C ALA A 681 33.82 7.99 -21.43
N LEU A 682 34.27 8.24 -22.66
CA LEU A 682 33.40 8.62 -23.77
C LEU A 682 32.38 7.51 -24.11
N ALA A 683 32.79 6.24 -24.07
CA ALA A 683 31.89 5.11 -24.31
C ALA A 683 30.79 5.00 -23.25
N ALA A 684 31.15 5.10 -21.96
CA ALA A 684 30.20 5.06 -20.85
C ALA A 684 29.18 6.20 -20.93
N LEU A 685 29.64 7.43 -21.19
CA LEU A 685 28.76 8.60 -21.34
C LEU A 685 27.83 8.49 -22.54
N ARG A 686 28.32 8.00 -23.69
CA ARG A 686 27.49 7.74 -24.87
C ARG A 686 26.43 6.67 -24.60
N SER A 687 26.77 5.57 -23.93
CA SER A 687 25.80 4.56 -23.52
C SER A 687 24.72 5.14 -22.60
N GLY A 688 25.08 6.06 -21.71
CA GLY A 688 24.09 6.82 -20.93
C GLY A 688 23.13 7.64 -21.82
N LEU A 689 23.65 8.28 -22.87
CA LEU A 689 22.82 9.05 -23.80
C LEU A 689 21.96 8.18 -24.73
N GLU A 690 22.28 6.91 -24.92
CA GLU A 690 21.38 5.99 -25.64
C GLU A 690 20.06 5.80 -24.88
N GLN A 691 20.12 5.82 -23.55
CA GLN A 691 18.97 5.63 -22.66
C GLN A 691 18.35 6.94 -22.17
N SER A 692 19.14 8.01 -22.12
CA SER A 692 18.69 9.35 -21.73
C SER A 692 19.27 10.40 -22.70
N PRO A 693 18.71 10.52 -23.92
CA PRO A 693 19.29 11.33 -25.00
C PRO A 693 19.49 12.81 -24.69
N ASP A 694 18.68 13.34 -23.77
CA ASP A 694 18.62 14.77 -23.44
C ASP A 694 19.16 15.05 -22.03
N ASP A 695 19.88 14.12 -21.40
CA ASP A 695 20.45 14.34 -20.07
C ASP A 695 21.58 15.40 -20.11
N PRO A 696 21.42 16.53 -19.40
CA PRO A 696 22.36 17.65 -19.48
C PRO A 696 23.72 17.34 -18.83
N ASP A 697 23.77 16.47 -17.82
CA ASP A 697 25.02 16.09 -17.14
C ASP A 697 25.90 15.23 -18.05
N LEU A 698 25.28 14.29 -18.78
CA LEU A 698 25.97 13.47 -19.77
C LEU A 698 26.44 14.29 -20.97
N LEU A 699 25.57 15.15 -21.52
CA LEU A 699 25.91 16.04 -22.63
C LEU A 699 27.07 16.96 -22.27
N TYR A 700 27.01 17.63 -21.11
CA TYR A 700 28.07 18.52 -20.65
C TYR A 700 29.41 17.79 -20.47
N SER A 701 29.38 16.56 -19.93
CA SER A 701 30.60 15.76 -19.73
C SER A 701 31.28 15.40 -21.05
N LEU A 702 30.50 15.07 -22.10
CA LEU A 702 31.04 14.81 -23.43
C LEU A 702 31.62 16.08 -24.06
N ILE A 703 30.93 17.22 -23.93
CA ILE A 703 31.45 18.52 -24.38
C ILE A 703 32.81 18.80 -23.73
N TYR A 704 32.90 18.65 -22.41
CA TYR A 704 34.13 18.87 -21.66
C TYR A 704 35.27 17.96 -22.13
N LEU A 705 35.03 16.64 -22.25
CA LEU A 705 36.07 15.68 -22.64
C LEU A 705 36.56 15.85 -24.09
N HIS A 706 35.70 16.29 -25.01
CA HIS A 706 36.10 16.62 -26.38
C HIS A 706 36.83 17.98 -26.44
N ALA A 707 36.35 18.98 -25.70
CA ALA A 707 36.95 20.32 -25.67
C ALA A 707 38.38 20.30 -25.12
N VAL A 708 38.62 19.59 -24.01
CA VAL A 708 39.96 19.46 -23.40
C VAL A 708 40.94 18.72 -24.34
N ALA A 709 40.44 17.86 -25.23
CA ALA A 709 41.25 17.16 -26.22
C ALA A 709 41.45 17.94 -27.54
N GLY A 710 40.89 19.15 -27.67
CA GLY A 710 40.95 19.93 -28.90
C GLY A 710 40.03 19.45 -30.02
N GLU A 711 39.13 18.50 -29.74
CA GLU A 711 38.17 17.91 -30.68
C GLU A 711 36.93 18.79 -30.82
N ARG A 712 37.14 19.98 -31.40
CA ARG A 712 36.16 21.07 -31.43
C ARG A 712 34.89 20.69 -32.18
N GLU A 713 35.01 19.99 -33.31
CA GLU A 713 33.85 19.58 -34.10
C GLU A 713 32.94 18.60 -33.34
N GLN A 714 33.54 17.60 -32.67
CA GLN A 714 32.82 16.61 -31.89
C GLN A 714 32.12 17.23 -30.69
N ALA A 715 32.81 18.13 -29.97
CA ALA A 715 32.22 18.87 -28.85
C ALA A 715 31.01 19.73 -29.30
N PHE A 716 31.09 20.36 -30.48
CA PHE A 716 30.02 21.24 -30.98
C PHE A 716 28.71 20.48 -31.25
N GLU A 717 28.76 19.22 -31.68
CA GLU A 717 27.57 18.39 -31.84
C GLU A 717 26.79 18.22 -30.52
N TYR A 718 27.50 18.01 -29.42
CA TYR A 718 26.88 17.91 -28.10
C TYR A 718 26.41 19.27 -27.57
N VAL A 719 27.12 20.37 -27.88
CA VAL A 719 26.64 21.73 -27.54
C VAL A 719 25.30 22.02 -28.20
N LYS A 720 25.11 21.67 -29.48
CA LYS A 720 23.82 21.82 -30.17
C LYS A 720 22.70 21.05 -29.48
N ARG A 721 22.98 19.81 -29.06
CA ARG A 721 22.02 18.99 -28.31
C ARG A 721 21.69 19.59 -26.95
N MET A 722 22.70 20.03 -26.20
CA MET A 722 22.52 20.64 -24.88
C MET A 722 21.71 21.94 -24.94
N ARG A 723 21.87 22.75 -26.00
CA ARG A 723 21.04 23.95 -26.25
C ARG A 723 19.55 23.62 -26.40
N LEU A 724 19.22 22.47 -26.97
CA LEU A 724 17.82 22.04 -27.12
C LEU A 724 17.28 21.42 -25.83
N ALA A 725 18.09 20.59 -25.18
CA ALA A 725 17.70 19.84 -23.99
C ALA A 725 17.61 20.71 -22.73
N ALA A 726 18.54 21.65 -22.55
CA ALA A 726 18.67 22.47 -21.35
C ALA A 726 19.20 23.89 -21.66
N PRO A 727 18.41 24.74 -22.37
CA PRO A 727 18.85 26.07 -22.80
C PRO A 727 19.22 27.01 -21.65
N GLU A 728 18.61 26.81 -20.48
CA GLU A 728 18.83 27.62 -19.28
C GLU A 728 19.91 27.04 -18.35
N ASP A 729 20.62 25.97 -18.76
CA ASP A 729 21.67 25.39 -17.91
C ASP A 729 22.84 26.38 -17.76
N PRO A 730 23.21 26.78 -16.52
CA PRO A 730 24.27 27.76 -16.30
C PRO A 730 25.64 27.30 -16.82
N ARG A 731 25.87 25.98 -16.91
CA ARG A 731 27.11 25.43 -17.47
C ARG A 731 27.17 25.64 -18.98
N LEU A 732 26.03 25.55 -19.67
CA LEU A 732 25.93 25.86 -21.10
C LEU A 732 26.21 27.34 -21.33
N GLN A 733 25.60 28.24 -20.55
CA GLN A 733 25.83 29.68 -20.62
C GLN A 733 27.32 30.04 -20.41
N ALA A 734 27.98 29.35 -19.48
CA ALA A 734 29.41 29.55 -19.20
C ALA A 734 30.32 29.15 -20.37
N ILE A 735 29.96 28.13 -21.15
CA ILE A 735 30.74 27.69 -22.31
C ILE A 735 30.30 28.36 -23.62
N GLU A 736 29.10 28.97 -23.66
CA GLU A 736 28.50 29.60 -24.84
C GLU A 736 29.47 30.51 -25.62
N PRO A 737 30.28 31.39 -24.99
CA PRO A 737 31.18 32.28 -25.72
C PRO A 737 32.23 31.55 -26.57
N TYR A 738 32.59 30.31 -26.24
CA TYR A 738 33.58 29.52 -26.96
C TYR A 738 32.99 28.75 -28.17
N TRP A 739 31.66 28.73 -28.29
CA TRP A 739 30.91 27.95 -29.28
C TRP A 739 29.92 28.81 -30.09
N ARG A 740 30.06 30.14 -30.04
CA ARG A 740 29.42 31.06 -30.97
C ARG A 740 30.24 31.06 -32.27
N GLN A 741 29.63 30.63 -33.37
CA GLN A 741 30.08 31.04 -34.71
C GLN A 741 29.67 32.49 -34.94
#